data_AF-A0AAW1KAA1-F1
#
_entry.id   AF-A0AAW1KAA1-F1
#
_cell.length_a   1.000
_cell.length_b   1.000
_cell.length_c   1.000
_cell.angle_alpha   90.00
_cell.angle_beta   90.00
_cell.angle_gamma   90.00
#
_symmetry.space_group_name_H-M   'P 1'
#
loop_
_entity.id
_entity.type
_entity.pdbx_description
1 polymer ?
#
loop_
_entity_poly.entity_id
_entity_poly.type
_entity_poly.pdbx_seq_one_letter_code
_entity_poly.pdbx_strand_id
1 'polypeptide(L)'
;MATKGRLVAGSHNRNEFVLINAEDFGRVTSVKELSGQNCQICEDEIEVCGDEGEPFVACNECAFPVCRPCYEYERREGNQACPQCKTRYKRLRGSPRVEGDEDEDDIDDLENELKYTSKFKDPNDPQQIAEAMLSGRLNVGRAPSTASGFTTPADLDYAGAPTEVPLLTYGQEDAGISPQKHALIPAFMSSGKKVHPLSYSDPAMSLPPRPMDPKKDLALYGYGSVAWKDRMEDWKKWQNEKLQMIKHHGENGGYDGGDPEDPDLPKMDEGRRPLSRKVPVPSSKIDPYRIVIILRLAVLGFFFQYRILHPVKDAFALWLISVICEIWFAMSWILDQFPKWCPIERETYLDRLSLRYEKEGKPSELAHVDIFVSTVDPLKEPPLITANTVLSILAVDYPIDKVSCYVSDDGAAMLTFEALSETSEFARKWVPFFKKYQIEPRAPEWYFSQKVDYLKDKVHPAFVRERRAMKRDYEEFKIRIIPEDGWTMQDGTPWPGNNVRDHPGMIQVFLGQNGVRDLDGNELPKLVYVSREKRPGFEHHKKAGAMNSLIRVSAVLSNAPYLLNVDCDHYINNSKALREAMCFLMDPISGKKICYVQFPQRFDGIDRHDRYSNRNVVFFDINMKGLDGIQGPIYVGTGCVFRRQALYGFDAPKKKKTPGKTCNCWPKWCCCCFGSRKKHRKSKSNDGKHKDGRKKTKETSTQIHALENIEERTDGIDNEKSALMSQEKYEKKFGQSPVFIASTLMEEGGMTLGVNEASLLKEAIHVISCGYEDKTEWGKEVGWIYGSVTEDILTGFKMHCHGWRSVYCMPKRPAFKGSAPINLSDRLHQVLRWALGSVEILLSRHCPIWYGYNSGLKPLERFSYINSVVYPLTSIPLLVYCTLPAICLLTGKFIVPEISSYASILFMALFISIAVTSVLEMQWGHVQIVDWC
;
A
#
# COMPACT_ATOMS: atom_id res chain seq x y z
N MET A 1 59.95 41.15 -8.95
CA MET A 1 58.78 42.07 -8.90
C MET A 1 58.33 42.18 -7.45
N ALA A 2 57.73 43.30 -7.02
CA ALA A 2 57.26 43.46 -5.64
C ALA A 2 55.89 42.79 -5.44
N THR A 3 55.84 41.72 -4.64
CA THR A 3 54.62 40.98 -4.31
C THR A 3 53.86 41.68 -3.18
N LYS A 4 52.83 42.45 -3.53
CA LYS A 4 51.91 43.08 -2.57
C LYS A 4 51.01 42.04 -1.88
N GLY A 5 51.54 41.35 -0.86
CA GLY A 5 50.76 40.59 0.13
C GLY A 5 49.96 39.38 -0.37
N ARG A 6 50.21 38.87 -1.59
CA ARG A 6 49.50 37.70 -2.15
C ARG A 6 50.27 36.41 -1.90
N LEU A 7 49.58 35.43 -1.32
CA LEU A 7 50.05 34.04 -1.24
C LEU A 7 49.89 33.35 -2.61
N VAL A 8 50.83 32.46 -2.92
CA VAL A 8 50.80 31.60 -4.11
C VAL A 8 50.95 30.16 -3.61
N ALA A 9 49.98 29.31 -3.95
CA ALA A 9 50.04 27.89 -3.68
C ALA A 9 50.09 27.11 -5.00
N GLY A 10 50.97 26.12 -5.09
CA GLY A 10 51.10 25.23 -6.24
C GLY A 10 50.81 23.79 -5.81
N SER A 11 50.07 23.05 -6.64
CA SER A 11 49.81 21.61 -6.42
C SER A 11 50.64 20.78 -7.41
N HIS A 12 51.55 19.97 -6.87
CA HIS A 12 52.46 19.13 -7.66
C HIS A 12 51.75 18.18 -8.62
N ASN A 13 50.50 17.80 -8.33
CA ASN A 13 49.73 16.85 -9.13
C ASN A 13 48.82 17.51 -10.18
N ARG A 14 48.88 18.85 -10.37
CA ARG A 14 48.02 19.58 -11.34
C ARG A 14 48.71 20.63 -12.21
N ASN A 15 49.97 20.99 -11.96
CA ASN A 15 50.75 21.94 -12.78
C ASN A 15 50.12 23.33 -13.00
N GLU A 16 49.23 23.78 -12.11
CA GLU A 16 48.69 25.15 -12.08
C GLU A 16 49.16 25.90 -10.82
N PHE A 17 49.36 27.21 -10.97
CA PHE A 17 49.67 28.13 -9.88
C PHE A 17 48.42 28.96 -9.53
N VAL A 18 47.90 28.81 -8.31
CA VAL A 18 46.72 29.55 -7.87
C VAL A 18 47.17 30.81 -7.10
N LEU A 19 46.71 31.97 -7.58
CA LEU A 19 46.89 33.27 -6.95
C LEU A 19 45.63 33.62 -6.13
N ILE A 20 45.75 33.59 -4.81
CA ILE A 20 44.63 33.83 -3.89
C ILE A 20 44.52 35.34 -3.60
N ASN A 21 43.37 35.94 -3.89
CA ASN A 21 42.98 37.26 -3.36
C ASN A 21 42.24 37.06 -2.04
N ALA A 22 42.56 37.86 -1.02
CA ALA A 22 42.18 37.57 0.37
C ALA A 22 40.92 38.30 0.88
N GLU A 23 40.09 38.88 0.01
CA GLU A 23 39.07 39.86 0.42
C GLU A 23 37.59 39.47 0.10
N ASP A 24 37.33 38.44 -0.70
CA ASP A 24 35.97 38.08 -1.19
C ASP A 24 35.44 36.71 -0.71
N PHE A 25 35.71 36.32 0.55
CA PHE A 25 34.94 35.26 1.22
C PHE A 25 34.61 35.62 2.67
N GLY A 26 33.34 35.92 2.94
CA GLY A 26 32.85 36.20 4.29
C GLY A 26 32.83 34.94 5.16
N ARG A 27 33.61 34.95 6.24
CA ARG A 27 33.68 33.90 7.29
C ARG A 27 34.01 32.49 6.78
N VAL A 28 35.27 32.31 6.38
CA VAL A 28 36.02 31.21 6.99
C VAL A 28 36.37 31.68 8.41
N THR A 29 35.66 31.21 9.43
CA THR A 29 36.03 31.45 10.84
C THR A 29 37.40 30.82 11.07
N SER A 30 38.34 31.60 11.59
CA SER A 30 39.68 31.07 11.84
C SER A 30 39.64 30.01 12.95
N VAL A 31 40.57 29.07 12.97
CA VAL A 31 40.64 28.01 14.00
C VAL A 31 40.68 28.58 15.44
N LYS A 32 41.12 29.84 15.58
CA LYS A 32 41.17 30.59 16.84
C LYS A 32 39.83 31.17 17.33
N GLU A 33 38.72 31.00 16.59
CA GLU A 33 37.36 31.41 17.01
C GLU A 33 36.50 30.24 17.52
N LEU A 34 37.04 29.00 17.57
CA LEU A 34 36.31 27.81 18.02
C LEU A 34 36.32 27.60 19.55
N SER A 35 37.18 28.30 20.30
CA SER A 35 37.25 28.21 21.76
C SER A 35 35.95 28.72 22.40
N GLY A 36 35.19 27.83 23.05
CA GLY A 36 33.90 28.16 23.66
C GLY A 36 32.71 28.09 22.71
N GLN A 37 32.81 27.43 21.54
CA GLN A 37 31.64 27.11 20.73
C GLN A 37 30.94 25.84 21.24
N ASN A 38 29.62 25.93 21.42
CA ASN A 38 28.74 24.79 21.66
C ASN A 38 28.60 23.93 20.39
N CYS A 39 28.55 22.61 20.56
CA CYS A 39 28.32 21.65 19.49
C CYS A 39 26.95 21.88 18.81
N GLN A 40 26.92 22.08 17.49
CA GLN A 40 25.66 22.28 16.72
C GLN A 40 24.71 21.08 16.74
N ILE A 41 25.10 19.93 17.33
CA ILE A 41 24.30 18.70 17.35
C ILE A 41 23.79 18.32 18.76
N CYS A 42 24.48 18.72 19.84
CA CYS A 42 24.06 18.44 21.22
C CYS A 42 24.08 19.66 22.16
N GLU A 43 24.62 20.79 21.72
CA GLU A 43 24.81 22.04 22.49
C GLU A 43 25.75 21.94 23.71
N ASP A 44 26.32 20.77 24.00
CA ASP A 44 27.46 20.63 24.90
C ASP A 44 28.68 21.45 24.41
N GLU A 45 29.52 21.90 25.33
CA GLU A 45 30.79 22.56 25.00
C GLU A 45 31.72 21.59 24.24
N ILE A 46 32.41 22.09 23.21
CA ILE A 46 33.35 21.26 22.43
C ILE A 46 34.63 21.05 23.24
N GLU A 47 34.91 19.78 23.58
CA GLU A 47 36.11 19.36 24.30
C GLU A 47 37.39 19.92 23.67
N VAL A 48 38.19 20.62 24.49
CA VAL A 48 39.56 21.00 24.17
C VAL A 48 40.45 19.76 24.32
N CYS A 49 41.15 19.36 23.27
CA CYS A 49 41.82 18.05 23.22
C CYS A 49 43.34 18.17 23.35
N GLY A 50 43.87 17.78 24.52
CA GLY A 50 45.30 17.65 24.77
C GLY A 50 45.97 18.89 25.36
N ASP A 51 47.22 18.71 25.79
CA ASP A 51 47.95 19.64 26.67
C ASP A 51 48.30 21.01 26.04
N GLU A 52 48.06 21.19 24.74
CA GLU A 52 48.34 22.44 24.00
C GLU A 52 47.11 23.34 23.79
N GLY A 53 45.91 22.89 24.19
CA GLY A 53 44.73 23.76 24.29
C GLY A 53 43.97 24.02 22.97
N GLU A 54 44.16 23.21 21.93
CA GLU A 54 43.45 23.37 20.65
C GLU A 54 42.00 22.81 20.69
N PRO A 55 41.02 23.50 20.07
CA PRO A 55 39.64 23.04 20.02
C PRO A 55 39.46 21.90 19.01
N PHE A 56 38.66 20.89 19.35
CA PHE A 56 38.41 19.74 18.48
C PHE A 56 37.68 20.14 17.18
N VAL A 57 38.31 19.89 16.02
CA VAL A 57 37.75 20.14 14.68
C VAL A 57 37.26 18.83 14.06
N ALA A 58 35.95 18.67 13.93
CA ALA A 58 35.35 17.48 13.32
C ALA A 58 35.48 17.42 11.79
N CYS A 59 35.45 18.56 11.09
CA CYS A 59 35.49 18.62 9.63
C CYS A 59 36.51 19.65 9.13
N ASN A 60 37.57 19.16 8.48
CA ASN A 60 38.70 19.97 8.02
C ASN A 60 38.39 20.90 6.83
N GLU A 61 37.22 20.76 6.17
CA GLU A 61 36.84 21.60 5.03
C GLU A 61 35.93 22.78 5.38
N CYS A 62 35.04 22.63 6.38
CA CYS A 62 34.08 23.67 6.76
C CYS A 62 34.09 24.05 8.24
N ALA A 63 34.93 23.40 9.06
CA ALA A 63 35.07 23.64 10.51
C ALA A 63 33.73 23.59 11.29
N PHE A 64 32.74 22.84 10.81
CA PHE A 64 31.43 22.72 11.45
C PHE A 64 31.57 22.25 12.92
N PRO A 65 31.14 23.06 13.91
CA PRO A 65 31.46 22.83 15.32
C PRO A 65 30.64 21.65 15.88
N VAL A 66 31.33 20.52 16.09
CA VAL A 66 30.77 19.25 16.57
C VAL A 66 31.75 18.64 17.56
N CYS A 67 31.29 18.29 18.77
CA CYS A 67 32.14 17.64 19.78
C CYS A 67 32.53 16.21 19.39
N ARG A 68 33.64 15.69 19.94
CA ARG A 68 34.17 14.35 19.62
C ARG A 68 33.12 13.23 19.69
N PRO A 69 32.32 13.07 20.76
CA PRO A 69 31.27 12.05 20.80
C PRO A 69 30.24 12.18 19.66
N CYS A 70 29.89 13.41 19.26
CA CYS A 70 28.95 13.65 18.18
C CYS A 70 29.54 13.37 16.79
N TYR A 71 30.85 13.52 16.61
CA TYR A 71 31.57 13.17 15.38
C TYR A 71 31.75 11.64 15.26
N GLU A 72 32.13 10.95 16.34
CA GLU A 72 32.26 9.49 16.34
C GLU A 72 30.91 8.80 16.10
N TYR A 73 29.82 9.37 16.64
CA TYR A 73 28.46 8.93 16.33
C TYR A 73 28.14 8.99 14.82
N GLU A 74 28.44 10.10 14.13
CA GLU A 74 28.17 10.18 12.68
C GLU A 74 29.05 9.24 11.85
N ARG A 75 30.27 8.91 12.29
CA ARG A 75 31.11 7.90 11.63
C ARG A 75 30.63 6.46 11.86
N ARG A 76 30.12 6.14 13.05
CA ARG A 76 29.73 4.77 13.43
C ARG A 76 28.29 4.41 13.07
N GLU A 77 27.34 5.31 13.29
CA GLU A 77 25.89 5.08 13.13
C GLU A 77 25.20 6.05 12.15
N GLY A 78 25.88 7.14 11.78
CA GLY A 78 25.34 8.16 10.90
C GLY A 78 25.76 8.00 9.44
N ASN A 79 25.80 9.15 8.74
CA ASN A 79 26.09 9.21 7.30
C ASN A 79 27.58 9.10 6.93
N GLN A 80 28.48 8.91 7.92
CA GLN A 80 29.94 9.10 7.79
C GLN A 80 30.38 10.47 7.24
N ALA A 81 29.50 11.48 7.22
CA ALA A 81 29.76 12.74 6.52
C ALA A 81 29.30 13.96 7.34
N CYS A 82 29.94 15.10 7.09
CA CYS A 82 29.64 16.35 7.77
C CYS A 82 28.21 16.84 7.42
N PRO A 83 27.34 17.11 8.43
CA PRO A 83 25.98 17.59 8.18
C PRO A 83 25.88 18.89 7.36
N GLN A 84 26.90 19.75 7.39
CA GLN A 84 26.91 21.02 6.65
C GLN A 84 27.43 20.86 5.21
N CYS A 85 28.68 20.43 5.01
CA CYS A 85 29.30 20.37 3.67
C CYS A 85 29.11 19.04 2.93
N LYS A 86 28.61 18.00 3.61
CA LYS A 86 28.45 16.61 3.09
C LYS A 86 29.74 15.89 2.71
N THR A 87 30.91 16.46 2.98
CA THR A 87 32.21 15.78 2.86
C THR A 87 32.31 14.65 3.89
N ARG A 88 32.86 13.50 3.49
CA ARG A 88 33.10 12.36 4.38
C ARG A 88 34.06 12.74 5.51
N TYR A 89 33.76 12.29 6.72
CA TYR A 89 34.60 12.45 7.89
C TYR A 89 35.79 11.47 7.83
N LYS A 90 36.96 12.01 7.46
CA LYS A 90 38.25 11.32 7.60
C LYS A 90 38.45 10.81 9.03
N ARG A 91 39.24 9.74 9.19
CA ARG A 91 39.63 9.26 10.52
C ARG A 91 40.45 10.32 11.28
N LEU A 92 40.22 10.41 12.59
CA LEU A 92 41.01 11.22 13.52
C LEU A 92 41.64 10.29 14.57
N ARG A 93 42.84 10.64 15.04
CA ARG A 93 43.58 9.87 16.05
C ARG A 93 42.76 9.77 17.36
N GLY A 94 42.71 8.56 17.91
CA GLY A 94 41.89 8.14 19.05
C GLY A 94 40.56 7.47 18.66
N SER A 95 40.06 7.65 17.44
CA SER A 95 38.73 7.15 17.04
C SER A 95 38.77 5.76 16.39
N PRO A 96 37.74 4.91 16.61
CA PRO A 96 37.62 3.60 15.97
C PRO A 96 37.59 3.64 14.44
N ARG A 97 38.05 2.55 13.81
CA ARG A 97 37.84 2.28 12.38
C ARG A 97 36.36 2.02 12.10
N VAL A 98 35.87 2.45 10.94
CA VAL A 98 34.52 2.18 10.44
C VAL A 98 34.54 1.63 9.01
N GLU A 99 33.41 1.11 8.54
CA GLU A 99 33.24 0.49 7.21
C GLU A 99 33.70 1.48 6.10
N GLY A 100 34.72 1.10 5.33
CA GLY A 100 35.34 1.95 4.30
C GLY A 100 36.47 2.88 4.79
N ASP A 101 37.03 2.72 5.99
CA ASP A 101 38.30 3.37 6.38
C ASP A 101 39.54 2.71 5.73
N GLU A 102 39.33 1.70 4.88
CA GLU A 102 40.36 0.89 4.22
C GLU A 102 41.22 1.65 3.20
N ASP A 103 40.78 2.83 2.75
CA ASP A 103 41.54 3.72 1.85
C ASP A 103 42.33 4.83 2.61
N GLU A 104 42.28 4.88 3.96
CA GLU A 104 42.91 5.93 4.79
C GLU A 104 44.09 5.38 5.65
N ASP A 105 45.04 4.67 5.01
CA ASP A 105 46.20 4.03 5.64
C ASP A 105 47.19 4.98 6.36
N ASP A 106 47.12 6.30 6.15
CA ASP A 106 48.08 7.29 6.66
C ASP A 106 48.08 7.50 8.20
N ILE A 107 47.22 6.79 8.96
CA ILE A 107 47.06 7.00 10.42
C ILE A 107 47.30 5.70 11.21
N ASP A 108 48.58 5.42 11.47
CA ASP A 108 49.00 4.48 12.52
C ASP A 108 48.59 4.99 13.92
N ASP A 109 47.66 4.26 14.54
CA ASP A 109 47.16 4.49 15.91
C ASP A 109 46.97 3.16 16.68
N LEU A 110 47.85 2.20 16.38
CA LEU A 110 47.83 0.82 16.91
C LEU A 110 47.81 0.76 18.45
N GLU A 111 48.39 1.76 19.12
CA GLU A 111 48.46 1.81 20.58
C GLU A 111 47.11 2.17 21.23
N ASN A 112 46.24 2.92 20.55
CA ASN A 112 44.87 3.17 21.01
C ASN A 112 43.93 2.01 20.69
N GLU A 113 44.11 1.32 19.55
CA GLU A 113 43.34 0.12 19.21
C GLU A 113 43.49 -0.99 20.28
N LEU A 114 44.68 -1.09 20.88
CA LEU A 114 44.95 -1.97 22.04
C LEU A 114 44.35 -1.47 23.38
N LYS A 115 44.32 -0.15 23.62
CA LYS A 115 43.75 0.44 24.86
C LYS A 115 42.23 0.49 24.88
N TYR A 116 41.59 0.55 23.71
CA TYR A 116 40.12 0.48 23.61
C TYR A 116 39.60 -0.94 23.82
N THR A 117 40.28 -1.94 23.26
CA THR A 117 39.90 -3.36 23.42
C THR A 117 40.04 -3.85 24.86
N SER A 118 41.00 -3.35 25.64
CA SER A 118 41.16 -3.68 27.07
C SER A 118 40.12 -3.03 28.00
N LYS A 119 39.32 -2.05 27.55
CA LYS A 119 38.35 -1.33 28.40
C LYS A 119 36.96 -1.98 28.51
N PHE A 120 36.69 -3.04 27.74
CA PHE A 120 35.34 -3.60 27.57
C PHE A 120 35.23 -5.12 27.73
N LYS A 121 36.27 -5.82 28.24
CA LYS A 121 36.24 -7.29 28.41
C LYS A 121 36.79 -7.76 29.76
N ASP A 122 36.16 -8.81 30.29
CA ASP A 122 36.46 -9.52 31.53
C ASP A 122 37.81 -10.30 31.39
N PRO A 123 38.74 -10.29 32.37
CA PRO A 123 40.13 -10.77 32.15
C PRO A 123 40.36 -12.27 31.94
N ASN A 124 39.30 -13.11 31.90
CA ASN A 124 39.40 -14.54 32.22
C ASN A 124 39.12 -15.56 31.07
N ASP A 125 39.03 -15.14 29.80
CA ASP A 125 38.92 -16.07 28.65
C ASP A 125 40.19 -16.08 27.75
N PRO A 126 41.04 -17.12 27.84
CA PRO A 126 42.22 -17.26 26.99
C PRO A 126 41.95 -17.54 25.50
N GLN A 127 40.75 -18.05 25.13
CA GLN A 127 40.54 -18.58 23.77
C GLN A 127 40.36 -17.47 22.72
N GLN A 128 39.77 -16.33 23.08
CA GLN A 128 39.55 -15.22 22.14
C GLN A 128 40.82 -14.46 21.75
N ILE A 129 41.90 -14.55 22.53
CA ILE A 129 43.19 -13.88 22.23
C ILE A 129 43.86 -14.48 20.99
N ALA A 130 43.71 -15.79 20.79
CA ALA A 130 44.27 -16.49 19.62
C ALA A 130 43.57 -16.07 18.31
N GLU A 131 42.26 -15.85 18.35
CA GLU A 131 41.46 -15.47 17.17
C GLU A 131 41.77 -14.04 16.70
N ALA A 132 41.97 -13.11 17.65
CA ALA A 132 42.44 -11.76 17.36
C ALA A 132 43.86 -11.74 16.74
N MET A 133 44.76 -12.64 17.15
CA MET A 133 46.09 -12.76 16.54
C MET A 133 46.10 -13.47 15.18
N LEU A 134 45.08 -14.29 14.87
CA LEU A 134 44.94 -14.96 13.57
C LEU A 134 44.48 -14.00 12.46
N SER A 135 43.50 -13.13 12.76
CA SER A 135 43.01 -12.15 11.79
C SER A 135 44.10 -11.19 11.29
N GLY A 136 44.98 -10.72 12.18
CA GLY A 136 46.07 -9.79 11.86
C GLY A 136 47.23 -10.36 11.03
N ARG A 137 47.22 -11.64 10.64
CA ARG A 137 48.32 -12.27 9.87
C ARG A 137 47.97 -12.78 8.48
N LEU A 138 46.71 -12.72 8.06
CA LEU A 138 46.28 -13.23 6.74
C LEU A 138 46.19 -12.15 5.64
N ASN A 139 46.08 -10.87 6.01
CA ASN A 139 45.85 -9.76 5.06
C ASN A 139 47.09 -8.84 4.87
N VAL A 140 48.26 -9.43 4.60
CA VAL A 140 49.42 -8.68 4.06
C VAL A 140 49.78 -9.30 2.71
N GLY A 141 49.62 -8.51 1.64
CA GLY A 141 49.63 -8.99 0.26
C GLY A 141 51.00 -9.51 -0.22
N ARG A 142 50.97 -10.43 -1.19
CA ARG A 142 52.18 -10.93 -1.87
C ARG A 142 51.98 -11.02 -3.38
N ALA A 143 52.50 -10.02 -4.10
CA ALA A 143 52.60 -10.04 -5.55
C ALA A 143 53.60 -11.12 -6.04
N PRO A 144 53.45 -11.68 -7.25
CA PRO A 144 54.20 -12.87 -7.68
C PRO A 144 55.48 -12.56 -8.47
N SER A 145 56.52 -13.39 -8.27
CA SER A 145 57.65 -13.51 -9.20
C SER A 145 58.25 -14.93 -9.20
N THR A 146 57.80 -15.74 -10.16
CA THR A 146 58.51 -16.81 -10.89
C THR A 146 59.57 -17.73 -10.22
N ALA A 147 59.32 -19.04 -10.39
CA ALA A 147 60.29 -20.11 -10.70
C ALA A 147 61.28 -20.63 -9.62
N SER A 148 61.60 -21.93 -9.53
CA SER A 148 61.03 -23.14 -10.17
C SER A 148 61.63 -24.43 -9.57
N GLY A 149 60.91 -25.57 -9.57
CA GLY A 149 61.55 -26.89 -9.51
C GLY A 149 60.72 -28.12 -9.08
N PHE A 150 60.02 -28.78 -10.03
CA PHE A 150 59.63 -30.22 -10.08
C PHE A 150 58.79 -30.84 -8.91
N THR A 151 57.92 -31.85 -9.04
CA THR A 151 57.43 -32.81 -10.08
C THR A 151 55.88 -32.93 -9.97
N THR A 152 55.02 -33.52 -10.83
CA THR A 152 55.01 -34.12 -12.20
C THR A 152 53.51 -34.19 -12.67
N PRO A 153 53.19 -34.42 -13.97
CA PRO A 153 51.86 -34.05 -14.51
C PRO A 153 50.96 -35.17 -15.10
N ALA A 154 49.65 -34.92 -15.08
CA ALA A 154 48.56 -35.43 -15.94
C ALA A 154 47.32 -34.53 -15.66
N ASP A 155 46.44 -34.10 -16.59
CA ASP A 155 46.31 -34.35 -18.04
C ASP A 155 46.12 -33.02 -18.84
N LEU A 156 46.24 -33.08 -20.17
CA LEU A 156 45.94 -32.03 -21.16
C LEU A 156 44.79 -32.52 -22.11
N ASP A 157 44.23 -31.82 -23.11
CA ASP A 157 44.74 -30.73 -23.96
C ASP A 157 43.65 -30.04 -24.85
N TYR A 158 44.04 -29.01 -25.63
CA TYR A 158 43.35 -28.22 -26.70
C TYR A 158 42.20 -27.27 -26.26
N ALA A 159 42.14 -25.94 -26.55
CA ALA A 159 42.76 -24.96 -27.50
C ALA A 159 41.91 -24.59 -28.74
N GLY A 160 41.84 -23.33 -29.20
CA GLY A 160 42.36 -22.07 -28.64
C GLY A 160 42.41 -20.87 -29.63
N ALA A 161 43.06 -19.76 -29.21
CA ALA A 161 43.66 -18.67 -30.04
C ALA A 161 42.72 -17.62 -30.74
N PRO A 162 43.23 -16.46 -31.22
CA PRO A 162 44.17 -15.50 -30.59
C PRO A 162 43.85 -13.97 -30.88
N THR A 163 44.84 -13.08 -30.67
CA THR A 163 44.98 -11.65 -31.06
C THR A 163 44.19 -10.56 -30.31
N GLU A 164 44.55 -9.26 -30.36
CA GLU A 164 45.83 -8.54 -30.08
C GLU A 164 45.57 -7.01 -30.15
N VAL A 165 46.58 -6.16 -29.87
CA VAL A 165 46.49 -4.68 -29.69
C VAL A 165 47.42 -3.98 -30.72
N PRO A 166 47.04 -2.91 -31.48
CA PRO A 166 47.45 -1.52 -31.09
C PRO A 166 46.78 -0.25 -31.74
N LEU A 167 47.15 0.92 -31.18
CA LEU A 167 47.45 2.27 -31.77
C LEU A 167 46.43 3.21 -32.51
N LEU A 168 46.24 4.40 -31.90
CA LEU A 168 46.44 5.81 -32.38
C LEU A 168 45.81 6.47 -33.65
N THR A 169 45.37 7.73 -33.44
CA THR A 169 45.27 8.91 -34.38
C THR A 169 44.26 8.86 -35.54
N TYR A 170 43.74 9.96 -36.12
CA TYR A 170 44.02 11.43 -36.08
C TYR A 170 42.78 12.25 -35.62
N GLY A 171 42.79 13.57 -35.41
CA GLY A 171 43.80 14.61 -35.68
C GLY A 171 43.55 15.94 -34.91
N GLN A 172 44.24 17.02 -35.30
CA GLN A 172 44.48 18.25 -34.51
C GLN A 172 43.92 19.52 -35.21
N GLU A 173 44.12 20.70 -34.57
CA GLU A 173 44.01 22.09 -35.08
C GLU A 173 42.62 22.77 -34.98
N ASP A 174 42.45 24.02 -34.49
CA ASP A 174 43.40 24.89 -33.76
C ASP A 174 42.70 26.05 -32.98
N ALA A 175 43.49 26.90 -32.30
CA ALA A 175 43.23 28.31 -31.99
C ALA A 175 42.10 28.73 -31.00
N GLY A 176 42.43 28.68 -29.69
CA GLY A 176 42.48 29.88 -28.84
C GLY A 176 41.18 30.64 -28.46
N ILE A 177 40.80 30.54 -27.17
CA ILE A 177 39.94 31.53 -26.49
C ILE A 177 40.59 31.93 -25.15
N SER A 178 40.96 33.20 -25.00
CA SER A 178 41.25 33.81 -23.69
C SER A 178 40.01 34.53 -23.16
N PRO A 179 39.59 34.33 -21.89
CA PRO A 179 38.44 35.03 -21.34
C PRO A 179 38.80 36.45 -20.87
N GLN A 180 37.95 37.46 -21.13
CA GLN A 180 37.97 38.72 -20.35
C GLN A 180 36.74 39.63 -20.51
N LYS A 181 36.25 40.09 -19.34
CA LYS A 181 35.65 41.42 -19.02
C LYS A 181 34.31 41.89 -19.64
N HIS A 182 33.37 42.06 -18.71
CA HIS A 182 32.60 43.28 -18.40
C HIS A 182 31.96 44.15 -19.52
N ALA A 183 30.63 44.18 -19.48
CA ALA A 183 29.77 45.38 -19.35
C ALA A 183 29.72 46.50 -20.44
N LEU A 184 28.50 47.03 -20.61
CA LEU A 184 28.09 48.28 -21.28
C LEU A 184 28.08 48.33 -22.83
N ILE A 185 26.91 47.97 -23.39
CA ILE A 185 26.03 48.83 -24.23
C ILE A 185 26.77 49.95 -25.02
N PRO A 186 26.73 49.96 -26.37
CA PRO A 186 25.52 50.47 -27.05
C PRO A 186 25.20 50.00 -28.49
N ALA A 187 24.04 50.51 -28.95
CA ALA A 187 23.70 50.93 -30.32
C ALA A 187 23.15 49.92 -31.37
N PHE A 188 22.04 50.36 -31.98
CA PHE A 188 21.41 49.83 -33.19
C PHE A 188 22.28 50.04 -34.44
N MET A 189 22.21 49.14 -35.41
CA MET A 189 21.64 49.36 -36.76
C MET A 189 21.53 48.00 -37.49
N SER A 190 20.71 47.73 -38.51
CA SER A 190 19.54 48.33 -39.19
C SER A 190 19.66 48.00 -40.70
N SER A 191 18.53 47.89 -41.41
CA SER A 191 18.41 47.52 -42.84
C SER A 191 18.75 46.05 -43.18
N GLY A 192 17.91 45.28 -43.88
CA GLY A 192 16.57 45.57 -44.44
C GLY A 192 16.21 44.56 -45.56
N LYS A 193 15.05 44.57 -46.23
CA LYS A 193 13.80 45.36 -46.14
C LYS A 193 12.63 44.54 -46.71
N LYS A 194 11.42 44.64 -46.12
CA LYS A 194 10.10 44.89 -46.79
C LYS A 194 8.94 44.65 -45.79
N VAL A 195 8.36 45.72 -45.23
CA VAL A 195 7.06 46.32 -45.60
C VAL A 195 5.88 45.78 -44.77
N HIS A 196 5.17 46.69 -44.09
CA HIS A 196 3.99 46.49 -43.23
C HIS A 196 2.67 46.66 -44.04
N PRO A 197 1.49 46.19 -43.57
CA PRO A 197 0.78 46.74 -42.40
C PRO A 197 0.29 45.70 -41.36
N LEU A 198 -0.17 46.21 -40.21
CA LEU A 198 -0.87 45.46 -39.17
C LEU A 198 -2.29 45.07 -39.61
N SER A 199 -2.78 43.93 -39.13
CA SER A 199 -4.21 43.63 -39.03
C SER A 199 -4.54 43.23 -37.60
N TYR A 200 -5.70 43.66 -37.09
CA TYR A 200 -6.24 43.22 -35.81
C TYR A 200 -6.59 41.73 -35.87
N SER A 201 -6.34 40.96 -34.81
CA SER A 201 -6.76 39.56 -34.70
C SER A 201 -6.89 39.14 -33.23
N ASP A 202 -8.16 39.10 -32.79
CA ASP A 202 -8.79 38.26 -31.76
C ASP A 202 -7.93 37.59 -30.65
N PRO A 203 -8.21 37.82 -29.35
CA PRO A 203 -7.58 37.06 -28.26
C PRO A 203 -7.98 35.57 -28.18
N ALA A 204 -8.90 35.08 -29.03
CA ALA A 204 -9.42 33.72 -28.99
C ALA A 204 -8.56 32.64 -29.70
N MET A 205 -7.24 32.60 -29.48
CA MET A 205 -6.42 31.43 -29.84
C MET A 205 -5.54 30.94 -28.68
N SER A 206 -5.76 29.70 -28.26
CA SER A 206 -4.87 28.98 -27.36
C SER A 206 -3.62 28.50 -28.09
N LEU A 207 -2.44 28.86 -27.56
CA LEU A 207 -1.18 28.25 -28.01
C LEU A 207 -1.18 26.74 -27.68
N PRO A 208 -0.65 25.89 -28.57
CA PRO A 208 -0.54 24.47 -28.28
C PRO A 208 0.41 24.23 -27.09
N PRO A 209 0.07 23.34 -26.14
CA PRO A 209 0.93 23.07 -24.99
C PRO A 209 2.25 22.43 -25.47
N ARG A 210 3.38 23.00 -25.04
CA ARG A 210 4.69 22.37 -25.27
C ARG A 210 4.72 21.02 -24.53
N PRO A 211 5.17 19.92 -25.17
CA PRO A 211 5.37 18.66 -24.47
C PRO A 211 6.46 18.85 -23.40
N MET A 212 6.16 18.49 -22.15
CA MET A 212 7.16 18.51 -21.07
C MET A 212 8.14 17.34 -21.24
N ASP A 213 9.42 17.63 -21.12
CA ASP A 213 10.49 16.63 -21.07
C ASP A 213 10.50 15.96 -19.68
N PRO A 214 10.15 14.66 -19.54
CA PRO A 214 10.05 14.00 -18.25
C PRO A 214 11.42 13.68 -17.62
N LYS A 215 12.53 14.00 -18.29
CA LYS A 215 13.89 13.85 -17.74
C LYS A 215 14.45 15.13 -17.09
N LYS A 216 13.68 16.23 -17.08
CA LYS A 216 14.11 17.52 -16.51
C LYS A 216 13.37 17.83 -15.21
N ASP A 217 14.09 18.44 -14.28
CA ASP A 217 13.55 18.81 -12.98
C ASP A 217 12.41 19.83 -13.10
N LEU A 218 11.37 19.65 -12.29
CA LEU A 218 10.15 20.46 -12.29
C LEU A 218 10.41 21.90 -11.83
N ALA A 219 11.44 22.09 -10.97
CA ALA A 219 11.92 23.41 -10.57
C ALA A 219 12.39 24.27 -11.76
N LEU A 220 12.88 23.64 -12.83
CA LEU A 220 13.37 24.32 -14.05
C LEU A 220 12.23 24.94 -14.88
N TYR A 221 10.97 24.56 -14.60
CA TYR A 221 9.77 25.22 -15.12
C TYR A 221 9.17 26.26 -14.15
N GLY A 222 9.87 26.57 -13.04
CA GLY A 222 9.51 27.62 -12.09
C GLY A 222 8.52 27.23 -10.99
N TYR A 223 8.10 25.97 -10.90
CA TYR A 223 7.28 25.47 -9.79
C TYR A 223 8.04 25.58 -8.46
N GLY A 224 7.36 26.05 -7.41
CA GLY A 224 7.95 26.24 -6.07
C GLY A 224 8.83 27.49 -5.91
N SER A 225 9.05 28.28 -6.97
CA SER A 225 9.78 29.56 -6.87
C SER A 225 8.97 30.64 -6.14
N VAL A 226 9.64 31.67 -5.61
CA VAL A 226 8.96 32.86 -5.04
C VAL A 226 8.03 33.48 -6.08
N ALA A 227 8.48 33.63 -7.33
CA ALA A 227 7.66 34.10 -8.43
C ALA A 227 6.46 33.19 -8.79
N TRP A 228 6.40 31.92 -8.35
CA TRP A 228 5.17 31.10 -8.41
C TRP A 228 4.23 31.43 -7.25
N LYS A 229 4.76 31.64 -6.04
CA LYS A 229 3.99 32.08 -4.88
C LYS A 229 3.37 33.46 -5.12
N ASP A 230 4.13 34.43 -5.61
CA ASP A 230 3.67 35.79 -5.91
C ASP A 230 2.50 35.77 -6.91
N ARG A 231 2.65 35.03 -8.03
CA ARG A 231 1.57 34.84 -9.02
C ARG A 231 0.33 34.15 -8.44
N MET A 232 0.49 33.32 -7.41
CA MET A 232 -0.64 32.68 -6.72
C MET A 232 -1.31 33.62 -5.70
N GLU A 233 -0.56 34.52 -5.08
CA GLU A 233 -1.10 35.58 -4.21
C GLU A 233 -1.77 36.71 -5.01
N ASP A 234 -1.23 37.11 -6.16
CA ASP A 234 -1.89 38.01 -7.11
C ASP A 234 -3.19 37.39 -7.65
N TRP A 235 -3.21 36.08 -7.90
CA TRP A 235 -4.44 35.36 -8.27
C TRP A 235 -5.45 35.29 -7.11
N LYS A 236 -5.01 35.08 -5.84
CA LYS A 236 -5.87 35.21 -4.65
C LYS A 236 -6.40 36.65 -4.48
N LYS A 237 -5.62 37.69 -4.80
CA LYS A 237 -6.11 39.10 -4.83
C LYS A 237 -7.19 39.30 -5.89
N TRP A 238 -6.95 38.89 -7.13
CA TRP A 238 -7.92 39.01 -8.22
C TRP A 238 -9.23 38.26 -7.93
N GLN A 239 -9.16 37.10 -7.27
CA GLN A 239 -10.33 36.40 -6.73
C GLN A 239 -11.11 37.27 -5.73
N ASN A 240 -10.42 37.87 -4.75
CA ASN A 240 -11.05 38.71 -3.72
C ASN A 240 -11.65 40.01 -4.29
N GLU A 241 -10.95 40.70 -5.20
CA GLU A 241 -11.47 41.89 -5.89
C GLU A 241 -12.74 41.56 -6.70
N LYS A 242 -12.73 40.42 -7.41
CA LYS A 242 -13.89 39.94 -8.16
C LYS A 242 -15.06 39.55 -7.24
N LEU A 243 -14.77 39.00 -6.06
CA LEU A 243 -15.77 38.71 -5.03
C LEU A 243 -16.37 40.00 -4.43
N GLN A 244 -15.60 41.07 -4.30
CA GLN A 244 -16.07 42.39 -3.88
C GLN A 244 -16.93 43.06 -4.96
N MET A 245 -16.54 42.99 -6.24
CA MET A 245 -17.38 43.47 -7.35
C MET A 245 -18.75 42.77 -7.41
N ILE A 246 -18.81 41.47 -7.08
CA ILE A 246 -20.07 40.72 -7.00
C ILE A 246 -20.93 41.20 -5.82
N LYS A 247 -20.34 41.54 -4.66
CA LYS A 247 -21.07 42.11 -3.52
C LYS A 247 -21.68 43.48 -3.83
N HIS A 248 -20.95 44.36 -4.52
CA HIS A 248 -21.47 45.69 -4.89
C HIS A 248 -22.63 45.67 -5.90
N HIS A 249 -22.92 44.53 -6.53
CA HIS A 249 -24.13 44.33 -7.33
C HIS A 249 -25.34 43.78 -6.55
N GLY A 250 -25.20 43.48 -5.26
CA GLY A 250 -26.24 42.87 -4.42
C GLY A 250 -27.12 43.83 -3.61
N GLU A 251 -26.78 45.12 -3.53
CA GLU A 251 -27.46 46.08 -2.64
C GLU A 251 -28.62 46.82 -3.33
N ASN A 252 -29.69 46.10 -3.69
CA ASN A 252 -31.03 46.69 -3.89
C ASN A 252 -32.15 45.64 -3.93
N GLY A 253 -33.07 45.68 -2.96
CA GLY A 253 -34.21 44.76 -2.83
C GLY A 253 -34.30 44.13 -1.45
N GLY A 254 -35.44 44.27 -0.77
CA GLY A 254 -35.62 43.83 0.62
C GLY A 254 -36.53 42.61 0.80
N TYR A 255 -36.52 42.06 2.02
CA TYR A 255 -37.46 41.13 2.66
C TYR A 255 -38.65 40.60 1.83
N ASP A 256 -38.75 39.27 1.68
CA ASP A 256 -39.37 38.43 2.73
C ASP A 256 -38.76 37.01 2.72
N GLY A 257 -39.12 36.13 3.66
CA GLY A 257 -38.47 34.81 3.86
C GLY A 257 -39.35 33.58 3.67
N GLY A 258 -38.72 32.42 3.39
CA GLY A 258 -39.39 31.11 3.40
C GLY A 258 -38.67 30.01 2.60
N ASP A 259 -38.64 28.80 3.17
CA ASP A 259 -38.26 27.49 2.60
C ASP A 259 -36.78 27.22 2.20
N PRO A 260 -36.35 25.92 2.14
CA PRO A 260 -34.94 25.53 2.24
C PRO A 260 -34.20 25.28 0.90
N GLU A 261 -32.89 25.10 1.03
CA GLU A 261 -31.88 24.98 -0.04
C GLU A 261 -32.25 24.08 -1.23
N ASP A 262 -32.40 24.68 -2.42
CA ASP A 262 -32.38 23.98 -3.71
C ASP A 262 -30.96 23.42 -3.99
N PRO A 263 -30.80 22.09 -4.15
CA PRO A 263 -29.49 21.47 -4.35
C PRO A 263 -28.82 21.74 -5.71
N ASP A 264 -29.53 22.31 -6.70
CA ASP A 264 -28.99 22.55 -8.05
C ASP A 264 -28.29 23.93 -8.23
N LEU A 265 -28.05 24.68 -7.14
CA LEU A 265 -27.18 25.86 -7.17
C LEU A 265 -25.75 25.52 -7.68
N PRO A 266 -25.19 26.31 -8.63
CA PRO A 266 -23.98 25.92 -9.35
C PRO A 266 -22.70 26.11 -8.52
N LYS A 267 -22.34 25.09 -7.73
CA LYS A 267 -20.99 24.93 -7.16
C LYS A 267 -19.96 25.04 -8.29
N MET A 268 -18.94 25.90 -8.11
CA MET A 268 -17.99 26.28 -9.17
C MET A 268 -17.35 25.09 -9.88
N ASP A 269 -17.05 25.26 -11.17
CA ASP A 269 -16.77 24.17 -12.11
C ASP A 269 -15.56 23.27 -11.74
N GLU A 270 -14.61 23.79 -10.96
CA GLU A 270 -13.49 22.99 -10.41
C GLU A 270 -13.96 21.89 -9.44
N GLY A 271 -15.09 22.11 -8.77
CA GLY A 271 -15.79 21.13 -7.92
C GLY A 271 -16.32 19.91 -8.69
N ARG A 272 -16.38 19.96 -10.03
CA ARG A 272 -16.77 18.82 -10.89
C ARG A 272 -15.60 18.00 -11.42
N ARG A 273 -14.34 18.44 -11.24
CA ARG A 273 -13.17 17.68 -11.72
C ARG A 273 -13.05 16.32 -11.02
N PRO A 274 -12.65 15.24 -11.72
CA PRO A 274 -12.50 13.93 -11.11
C PRO A 274 -11.30 13.89 -10.14
N LEU A 275 -11.50 13.25 -8.99
CA LEU A 275 -10.48 13.06 -7.94
C LEU A 275 -9.49 11.94 -8.26
N SER A 276 -9.88 11.01 -9.14
CA SER A 276 -9.02 9.94 -9.66
C SER A 276 -9.28 9.70 -11.14
N ARG A 277 -8.28 9.17 -11.84
CA ARG A 277 -8.34 8.84 -13.28
C ARG A 277 -8.04 7.36 -13.49
N LYS A 278 -8.76 6.75 -14.43
CA LYS A 278 -8.37 5.46 -15.02
C LYS A 278 -7.42 5.72 -16.18
N VAL A 279 -6.27 5.07 -16.16
CA VAL A 279 -5.28 5.06 -17.24
C VAL A 279 -5.29 3.66 -17.84
N PRO A 280 -5.80 3.47 -19.07
CA PRO A 280 -5.68 2.18 -19.75
C PRO A 280 -4.21 1.94 -20.13
N VAL A 281 -3.77 0.68 -20.06
CA VAL A 281 -2.45 0.29 -20.60
C VAL A 281 -2.38 0.68 -22.09
N PRO A 282 -1.27 1.26 -22.58
CA PRO A 282 -1.16 1.73 -23.96
C PRO A 282 -1.46 0.63 -24.98
N SER A 283 -2.29 0.94 -25.99
CA SER A 283 -2.67 0.04 -27.10
C SER A 283 -1.47 -0.67 -27.75
N SER A 284 -0.35 0.05 -27.92
CA SER A 284 0.89 -0.49 -28.48
C SER A 284 1.50 -1.66 -27.70
N LYS A 285 1.15 -1.83 -26.41
CA LYS A 285 1.52 -3.01 -25.61
C LYS A 285 0.39 -4.05 -25.55
N ILE A 286 -0.84 -3.60 -25.27
CA ILE A 286 -1.94 -4.52 -24.90
C ILE A 286 -2.63 -5.18 -26.11
N ASP A 287 -2.67 -4.52 -27.26
CA ASP A 287 -3.33 -5.07 -28.45
C ASP A 287 -2.49 -6.19 -29.13
N PRO A 288 -1.15 -6.10 -29.23
CA PRO A 288 -0.31 -7.25 -29.58
C PRO A 288 -0.47 -8.45 -28.64
N TYR A 289 -0.52 -8.20 -27.31
CA TYR A 289 -0.73 -9.24 -26.29
C TYR A 289 -2.07 -9.98 -26.50
N ARG A 290 -3.17 -9.25 -26.77
CA ARG A 290 -4.48 -9.84 -27.09
C ARG A 290 -4.44 -10.70 -28.37
N ILE A 291 -3.78 -10.23 -29.42
CA ILE A 291 -3.63 -10.97 -30.69
C ILE A 291 -2.86 -12.27 -30.47
N VAL A 292 -1.75 -12.22 -29.70
CA VAL A 292 -0.93 -13.40 -29.38
C VAL A 292 -1.70 -14.41 -28.51
N ILE A 293 -2.53 -13.96 -27.56
CA ILE A 293 -3.40 -14.87 -26.78
C ILE A 293 -4.44 -15.58 -27.65
N ILE A 294 -5.09 -14.86 -28.59
CA ILE A 294 -6.02 -15.48 -29.55
C ILE A 294 -5.29 -16.50 -30.43
N LEU A 295 -4.11 -16.15 -30.93
CA LEU A 295 -3.29 -17.05 -31.73
C LEU A 295 -2.87 -18.30 -30.96
N ARG A 296 -2.42 -18.15 -29.70
CA ARG A 296 -2.07 -19.26 -28.80
C ARG A 296 -3.27 -20.16 -28.50
N LEU A 297 -4.47 -19.59 -28.32
CA LEU A 297 -5.70 -20.35 -28.16
C LEU A 297 -6.04 -21.18 -29.41
N ALA A 298 -5.83 -20.63 -30.62
CA ALA A 298 -6.01 -21.36 -31.87
C ALA A 298 -4.96 -22.48 -32.04
N VAL A 299 -3.69 -22.21 -31.74
CA VAL A 299 -2.60 -23.21 -31.75
C VAL A 299 -2.87 -24.35 -30.77
N LEU A 300 -3.35 -24.04 -29.55
CA LEU A 300 -3.81 -25.05 -28.59
C LEU A 300 -4.97 -25.88 -29.14
N GLY A 301 -5.94 -25.26 -29.83
CA GLY A 301 -7.03 -25.97 -30.50
C GLY A 301 -6.53 -27.00 -31.51
N PHE A 302 -5.61 -26.61 -32.41
CA PHE A 302 -5.01 -27.53 -33.38
C PHE A 302 -4.12 -28.59 -32.72
N PHE A 303 -3.42 -28.25 -31.64
CA PHE A 303 -2.63 -29.19 -30.85
C PHE A 303 -3.51 -30.29 -30.23
N PHE A 304 -4.61 -29.93 -29.57
CA PHE A 304 -5.54 -30.92 -29.00
C PHE A 304 -6.24 -31.74 -30.09
N GLN A 305 -6.65 -31.11 -31.19
CA GLN A 305 -7.19 -31.84 -32.34
C GLN A 305 -6.20 -32.88 -32.86
N TYR A 306 -4.92 -32.52 -33.00
CA TYR A 306 -3.88 -33.47 -33.39
C TYR A 306 -3.67 -34.58 -32.35
N ARG A 307 -3.50 -34.25 -31.06
CA ARG A 307 -3.29 -35.22 -29.97
C ARG A 307 -4.42 -36.25 -29.89
N ILE A 308 -5.68 -35.80 -29.94
CA ILE A 308 -6.88 -36.65 -29.82
C ILE A 308 -7.04 -37.58 -31.04
N LEU A 309 -6.70 -37.10 -32.25
CA LEU A 309 -6.81 -37.91 -33.48
C LEU A 309 -5.69 -38.97 -33.64
N HIS A 310 -4.60 -38.87 -32.88
CA HIS A 310 -3.44 -39.77 -32.98
C HIS A 310 -3.14 -40.49 -31.64
N PRO A 311 -4.00 -41.43 -31.21
CA PRO A 311 -3.80 -42.21 -29.99
C PRO A 311 -2.67 -43.25 -30.14
N VAL A 312 -1.73 -43.27 -29.19
CA VAL A 312 -0.66 -44.28 -29.13
C VAL A 312 -1.22 -45.59 -28.59
N LYS A 313 -1.34 -46.62 -29.44
CA LYS A 313 -1.97 -47.89 -29.08
C LYS A 313 -1.14 -48.70 -28.07
N ASP A 314 0.18 -48.73 -28.23
CA ASP A 314 1.10 -49.52 -27.41
C ASP A 314 1.21 -49.03 -25.95
N ALA A 315 0.79 -47.78 -25.71
CA ALA A 315 0.89 -47.07 -24.44
C ALA A 315 -0.41 -46.32 -24.10
N PHE A 316 -1.58 -46.81 -24.54
CA PHE A 316 -2.85 -46.07 -24.51
C PHE A 316 -3.21 -45.45 -23.15
N ALA A 317 -2.95 -46.14 -22.05
CA ALA A 317 -3.19 -45.60 -20.70
C ALA A 317 -2.31 -44.38 -20.37
N LEU A 318 -1.01 -44.42 -20.71
CA LEU A 318 -0.09 -43.29 -20.49
C LEU A 318 -0.45 -42.11 -21.41
N TRP A 319 -0.79 -42.38 -22.66
CA TRP A 319 -1.30 -41.37 -23.61
C TRP A 319 -2.58 -40.70 -23.09
N LEU A 320 -3.55 -41.49 -22.61
CA LEU A 320 -4.84 -40.99 -22.11
C LEU A 320 -4.65 -40.10 -20.87
N ILE A 321 -3.83 -40.54 -19.91
CA ILE A 321 -3.49 -39.75 -18.71
C ILE A 321 -2.82 -38.43 -19.11
N SER A 322 -1.86 -38.47 -20.05
CA SER A 322 -1.17 -37.26 -20.54
C SER A 322 -2.15 -36.27 -21.16
N VAL A 323 -3.03 -36.74 -22.06
CA VAL A 323 -4.02 -35.88 -22.74
C VAL A 323 -5.02 -35.29 -21.76
N ILE A 324 -5.45 -36.04 -20.73
CA ILE A 324 -6.32 -35.52 -19.66
C ILE A 324 -5.62 -34.41 -18.87
N CYS A 325 -4.34 -34.59 -18.51
CA CYS A 325 -3.55 -33.56 -17.82
C CYS A 325 -3.35 -32.30 -18.70
N GLU A 326 -3.00 -32.49 -19.97
CA GLU A 326 -2.83 -31.40 -20.95
C GLU A 326 -4.12 -30.57 -21.12
N ILE A 327 -5.29 -31.25 -21.23
CA ILE A 327 -6.60 -30.58 -21.30
C ILE A 327 -6.89 -29.80 -20.01
N TRP A 328 -6.56 -30.35 -18.84
CA TRP A 328 -6.75 -29.65 -17.57
C TRP A 328 -5.87 -28.39 -17.48
N PHE A 329 -4.60 -28.47 -17.87
CA PHE A 329 -3.71 -27.30 -17.89
C PHE A 329 -4.19 -26.23 -18.87
N ALA A 330 -4.70 -26.62 -20.05
CA ALA A 330 -5.27 -25.66 -21.00
C ALA A 330 -6.52 -24.96 -20.43
N MET A 331 -7.41 -25.70 -19.74
CA MET A 331 -8.57 -25.11 -19.07
C MET A 331 -8.16 -24.16 -17.93
N SER A 332 -7.16 -24.53 -17.12
CA SER A 332 -6.60 -23.66 -16.08
C SER A 332 -5.96 -22.40 -16.67
N TRP A 333 -5.18 -22.52 -17.74
CA TRP A 333 -4.57 -21.40 -18.45
C TRP A 333 -5.62 -20.43 -19.04
N ILE A 334 -6.71 -20.95 -19.62
CA ILE A 334 -7.83 -20.13 -20.12
C ILE A 334 -8.48 -19.34 -18.97
N LEU A 335 -8.67 -19.97 -17.80
CA LEU A 335 -9.26 -19.35 -16.62
C LEU A 335 -8.35 -18.27 -15.98
N ASP A 336 -7.02 -18.41 -16.04
CA ASP A 336 -6.06 -17.38 -15.61
C ASP A 336 -5.98 -16.19 -16.57
N GLN A 337 -6.00 -16.43 -17.88
CA GLN A 337 -5.68 -15.40 -18.88
C GLN A 337 -6.86 -14.50 -19.25
N PHE A 338 -8.09 -15.00 -19.29
CA PHE A 338 -9.24 -14.17 -19.65
C PHE A 338 -9.54 -13.03 -18.64
N PRO A 339 -9.32 -13.18 -17.33
CA PRO A 339 -9.32 -12.05 -16.39
C PRO A 339 -8.28 -10.95 -16.70
N LYS A 340 -7.17 -11.29 -17.38
CA LYS A 340 -6.09 -10.35 -17.77
C LYS A 340 -6.39 -9.56 -19.06
N TRP A 341 -7.60 -9.63 -19.60
CA TRP A 341 -7.92 -9.07 -20.93
C TRP A 341 -7.96 -7.53 -21.00
N CYS A 342 -8.24 -6.87 -19.89
CA CYS A 342 -8.42 -5.42 -19.79
C CYS A 342 -7.70 -4.81 -18.58
N PRO A 343 -6.36 -4.90 -18.49
CA PRO A 343 -5.63 -4.29 -17.39
C PRO A 343 -5.78 -2.77 -17.42
N ILE A 344 -5.97 -2.17 -16.25
CA ILE A 344 -5.98 -0.71 -16.07
C ILE A 344 -5.12 -0.31 -14.88
N GLU A 345 -4.56 0.88 -14.98
CA GLU A 345 -3.86 1.56 -13.90
C GLU A 345 -4.67 2.80 -13.47
N ARG A 346 -4.33 3.39 -12.33
CA ARG A 346 -5.07 4.52 -11.76
C ARG A 346 -4.17 5.57 -11.14
N GLU A 347 -4.57 6.81 -11.34
CA GLU A 347 -3.95 8.00 -10.72
C GLU A 347 -4.94 8.60 -9.72
N THR A 348 -4.43 9.03 -8.56
CA THR A 348 -5.13 9.84 -7.56
C THR A 348 -4.59 11.28 -7.62
N TYR A 349 -5.46 12.26 -7.37
CA TYR A 349 -5.07 13.68 -7.38
C TYR A 349 -5.39 14.32 -6.02
N LEU A 350 -4.47 14.13 -5.07
CA LEU A 350 -4.64 14.53 -3.67
C LEU A 350 -4.96 16.02 -3.51
N ASP A 351 -4.31 16.88 -4.29
CA ASP A 351 -4.55 18.33 -4.29
C ASP A 351 -6.03 18.68 -4.54
N ARG A 352 -6.71 17.89 -5.40
CA ARG A 352 -8.15 18.08 -5.71
C ARG A 352 -9.08 17.55 -4.61
N LEU A 353 -8.61 16.62 -3.77
CA LEU A 353 -9.32 16.19 -2.57
C LEU A 353 -9.25 17.31 -1.53
N SER A 354 -8.05 17.81 -1.24
CA SER A 354 -7.85 18.88 -0.26
C SER A 354 -8.57 20.17 -0.67
N LEU A 355 -8.42 20.63 -1.92
CA LEU A 355 -9.17 21.79 -2.44
C LEU A 355 -10.70 21.65 -2.37
N ARG A 356 -11.23 20.42 -2.24
CA ARG A 356 -12.66 20.16 -2.12
C ARG A 356 -13.13 20.02 -0.68
N TYR A 357 -12.42 19.28 0.16
CA TYR A 357 -12.87 18.89 1.50
C TYR A 357 -12.10 19.56 2.65
N GLU A 358 -10.90 20.09 2.39
CA GLU A 358 -10.05 20.78 3.38
C GLU A 358 -9.93 22.27 3.01
N LYS A 359 -11.03 23.01 3.19
CA LYS A 359 -11.09 24.44 2.87
C LYS A 359 -10.41 25.26 3.97
N GLU A 360 -9.44 26.11 3.61
CA GLU A 360 -8.76 27.05 4.52
C GLU A 360 -9.79 27.80 5.38
N GLY A 361 -9.67 27.72 6.71
CA GLY A 361 -10.58 28.41 7.66
C GLY A 361 -11.93 27.73 7.94
N LYS A 362 -12.15 26.48 7.50
CA LYS A 362 -13.33 25.66 7.85
C LYS A 362 -12.93 24.31 8.45
N PRO A 363 -13.80 23.65 9.25
CA PRO A 363 -13.59 22.25 9.64
C PRO A 363 -13.51 21.35 8.41
N SER A 364 -12.75 20.25 8.51
CA SER A 364 -12.55 19.33 7.38
C SER A 364 -13.82 18.54 7.08
N GLU A 365 -14.25 18.58 5.82
CA GLU A 365 -15.35 17.80 5.25
C GLU A 365 -14.88 16.37 4.85
N LEU A 366 -13.68 15.95 5.25
CA LEU A 366 -13.20 14.58 5.08
C LEU A 366 -13.96 13.60 5.97
N ALA A 367 -14.26 12.42 5.42
CA ALA A 367 -14.99 11.38 6.14
C ALA A 367 -14.13 10.74 7.24
N HIS A 368 -14.77 10.31 8.34
CA HIS A 368 -14.11 9.53 9.38
C HIS A 368 -13.65 8.15 8.83
N VAL A 369 -12.55 7.63 9.39
CA VAL A 369 -12.00 6.31 9.10
C VAL A 369 -11.61 5.62 10.41
N ASP A 370 -12.18 4.45 10.68
CA ASP A 370 -11.65 3.56 11.72
C ASP A 370 -10.58 2.65 11.10
N ILE A 371 -9.52 2.35 11.84
CA ILE A 371 -8.39 1.53 11.41
C ILE A 371 -8.26 0.35 12.36
N PHE A 372 -8.45 -0.86 11.84
CA PHE A 372 -8.48 -2.10 12.61
C PHE A 372 -7.17 -2.86 12.49
N VAL A 373 -6.56 -3.18 13.63
CA VAL A 373 -5.42 -4.10 13.77
C VAL A 373 -5.88 -5.32 14.57
N SER A 374 -5.52 -6.52 14.14
CA SER A 374 -5.74 -7.76 14.90
C SER A 374 -4.41 -8.43 15.24
N THR A 375 -4.24 -8.83 16.50
CA THR A 375 -3.10 -9.60 17.02
C THR A 375 -3.63 -10.85 17.73
N VAL A 376 -2.92 -11.98 17.63
CA VAL A 376 -3.42 -13.29 18.09
C VAL A 376 -2.71 -13.80 19.36
N ASP A 377 -1.40 -13.62 19.45
CA ASP A 377 -0.57 -14.15 20.54
C ASP A 377 0.80 -13.44 20.55
N PRO A 378 1.19 -12.72 21.61
CA PRO A 378 2.46 -11.98 21.65
C PRO A 378 3.70 -12.88 21.61
N LEU A 379 3.57 -14.20 21.86
CA LEU A 379 4.67 -15.17 21.69
C LEU A 379 4.89 -15.56 20.22
N LYS A 380 3.93 -15.28 19.34
CA LYS A 380 4.03 -15.51 17.88
C LYS A 380 4.21 -14.21 17.10
N GLU A 381 3.58 -13.15 17.58
CA GLU A 381 3.51 -11.82 16.96
C GLU A 381 4.10 -10.81 17.98
N PRO A 382 5.43 -10.62 18.04
CA PRO A 382 6.08 -9.85 19.10
C PRO A 382 5.46 -8.45 19.31
N PRO A 383 5.17 -8.03 20.55
CA PRO A 383 4.45 -6.78 20.82
C PRO A 383 5.07 -5.54 20.18
N LEU A 384 6.40 -5.51 20.04
CA LEU A 384 7.13 -4.41 19.37
C LEU A 384 6.74 -4.24 17.89
N ILE A 385 6.33 -5.30 17.18
CA ILE A 385 5.86 -5.21 15.80
C ILE A 385 4.47 -4.56 15.78
N THR A 386 3.55 -5.05 16.61
CA THR A 386 2.21 -4.46 16.78
C THR A 386 2.30 -3.00 17.22
N ALA A 387 3.21 -2.66 18.13
CA ALA A 387 3.50 -1.28 18.56
C ALA A 387 3.99 -0.40 17.40
N ASN A 388 4.93 -0.87 16.58
CA ASN A 388 5.40 -0.15 15.39
C ASN A 388 4.28 0.08 14.37
N THR A 389 3.41 -0.92 14.17
CA THR A 389 2.23 -0.81 13.32
C THR A 389 1.25 0.24 13.85
N VAL A 390 0.90 0.19 15.14
CA VAL A 390 0.05 1.20 15.81
C VAL A 390 0.66 2.60 15.73
N LEU A 391 1.97 2.76 15.98
CA LEU A 391 2.66 4.04 15.85
C LEU A 391 2.60 4.58 14.42
N SER A 392 2.71 3.72 13.40
CA SER A 392 2.54 4.13 12.00
C SER A 392 1.11 4.57 11.65
N ILE A 393 0.12 4.01 12.35
CA ILE A 393 -1.32 4.28 12.17
C ILE A 393 -1.74 5.57 12.88
N LEU A 394 -1.25 5.82 14.10
CA LEU A 394 -1.37 7.12 14.78
C LEU A 394 -0.59 8.23 14.04
N ALA A 395 0.27 7.86 13.08
CA ALA A 395 1.15 8.74 12.33
C ALA A 395 0.76 8.99 10.85
N VAL A 396 -0.52 8.80 10.51
CA VAL A 396 -1.06 9.11 9.18
C VAL A 396 -1.19 10.62 8.89
N ASP A 397 -1.15 10.97 7.60
CA ASP A 397 -1.49 12.32 7.12
C ASP A 397 -3.01 12.38 6.88
N TYR A 398 -3.76 12.69 7.95
CA TYR A 398 -5.22 12.83 7.95
C TYR A 398 -5.66 13.68 9.17
N PRO A 399 -6.83 14.34 9.16
CA PRO A 399 -7.33 15.08 10.32
C PRO A 399 -7.54 14.17 11.54
N ILE A 400 -7.14 14.69 12.71
CA ILE A 400 -7.00 13.91 13.96
C ILE A 400 -8.37 13.44 14.48
N ASP A 401 -9.38 14.30 14.38
CA ASP A 401 -10.79 14.01 14.72
C ASP A 401 -11.43 12.97 13.78
N LYS A 402 -10.80 12.68 12.64
CA LYS A 402 -11.29 11.74 11.62
C LYS A 402 -10.65 10.36 11.67
N VAL A 403 -9.66 10.11 12.53
CA VAL A 403 -8.98 8.80 12.64
C VAL A 403 -9.19 8.18 14.03
N SER A 404 -9.64 6.92 14.05
CA SER A 404 -9.61 6.08 15.26
C SER A 404 -8.89 4.76 14.98
N CYS A 405 -7.92 4.40 15.81
CA CYS A 405 -7.23 3.12 15.79
C CYS A 405 -7.87 2.15 16.80
N TYR A 406 -8.25 0.97 16.34
CA TYR A 406 -8.77 -0.13 17.16
C TYR A 406 -7.82 -1.32 17.04
N VAL A 407 -7.36 -1.84 18.19
CA VAL A 407 -6.52 -3.03 18.27
C VAL A 407 -7.31 -4.14 18.96
N SER A 408 -7.59 -5.22 18.24
CA SER A 408 -8.18 -6.43 18.80
C SER A 408 -7.07 -7.41 19.20
N ASP A 409 -6.99 -7.74 20.49
CA ASP A 409 -6.18 -8.87 20.97
C ASP A 409 -7.06 -10.11 21.10
N ASP A 410 -6.75 -11.14 20.30
CA ASP A 410 -7.43 -12.44 20.33
C ASP A 410 -6.80 -13.40 21.36
N GLY A 411 -5.63 -13.08 21.92
CA GLY A 411 -5.00 -13.77 23.04
C GLY A 411 -5.35 -13.18 24.41
N ALA A 412 -5.77 -11.91 24.46
CA ALA A 412 -6.03 -11.13 25.67
C ALA A 412 -4.87 -11.16 26.67
N ALA A 413 -3.64 -11.08 26.17
CA ALA A 413 -2.44 -11.20 26.97
C ALA A 413 -2.09 -9.85 27.61
N MET A 414 -1.79 -9.86 28.91
CA MET A 414 -1.40 -8.64 29.64
C MET A 414 -0.18 -7.97 28.99
N LEU A 415 0.77 -8.75 28.45
CA LEU A 415 1.91 -8.26 27.68
C LEU A 415 1.51 -7.41 26.45
N THR A 416 0.42 -7.76 25.75
CA THR A 416 -0.12 -6.94 24.65
C THR A 416 -0.67 -5.61 25.19
N PHE A 417 -1.38 -5.67 26.31
CA PHE A 417 -2.04 -4.51 26.92
C PHE A 417 -1.03 -3.48 27.46
N GLU A 418 -0.03 -3.91 28.23
CA GLU A 418 1.02 -3.02 28.75
C GLU A 418 1.91 -2.46 27.63
N ALA A 419 2.25 -3.27 26.62
CA ALA A 419 2.98 -2.78 25.44
C ALA A 419 2.17 -1.70 24.68
N LEU A 420 0.84 -1.81 24.63
CA LEU A 420 -0.02 -0.75 24.08
C LEU A 420 -0.09 0.49 24.97
N SER A 421 -0.04 0.33 26.29
CA SER A 421 0.02 1.43 27.26
C SER A 421 1.28 2.27 27.05
N GLU A 422 2.46 1.62 27.07
CA GLU A 422 3.76 2.21 26.73
C GLU A 422 3.78 2.82 25.32
N THR A 423 3.16 2.14 24.34
CA THR A 423 3.03 2.67 22.96
C THR A 423 2.22 3.96 22.93
N SER A 424 1.18 4.09 23.77
CA SER A 424 0.38 5.31 23.87
C SER A 424 1.18 6.48 24.46
N GLU A 425 2.10 6.22 25.39
CA GLU A 425 3.02 7.24 25.91
C GLU A 425 4.06 7.66 24.87
N PHE A 426 4.74 6.69 24.24
CA PHE A 426 5.74 6.99 23.21
C PHE A 426 5.13 7.71 21.99
N ALA A 427 3.88 7.40 21.62
CA ALA A 427 3.14 8.13 20.60
C ALA A 427 3.08 9.65 20.88
N ARG A 428 2.98 10.08 22.14
CA ARG A 428 2.94 11.51 22.52
C ARG A 428 4.24 12.25 22.20
N LYS A 429 5.36 11.51 22.06
CA LYS A 429 6.68 12.02 21.61
C LYS A 429 6.85 11.87 20.09
N TRP A 430 6.54 10.70 19.56
CA TRP A 430 6.73 10.36 18.13
C TRP A 430 5.83 11.16 17.19
N VAL A 431 4.57 11.41 17.61
CA VAL A 431 3.56 12.06 16.77
C VAL A 431 3.89 13.51 16.40
N PRO A 432 4.19 14.43 17.33
CA PRO A 432 4.60 15.78 16.97
C PRO A 432 5.91 15.79 16.15
N PHE A 433 6.86 14.91 16.49
CA PHE A 433 8.14 14.79 15.79
C PHE A 433 7.98 14.43 14.29
N PHE A 434 7.16 13.43 13.93
CA PHE A 434 6.96 13.13 12.50
C PHE A 434 6.20 14.24 11.77
N LYS A 435 5.27 14.94 12.45
CA LYS A 435 4.47 16.03 11.85
C LYS A 435 5.37 17.21 11.50
N LYS A 436 6.19 17.64 12.46
CA LYS A 436 7.19 18.72 12.33
C LYS A 436 8.17 18.49 11.18
N TYR A 437 8.65 17.25 11.00
CA TYR A 437 9.73 16.94 10.06
C TYR A 437 9.32 16.19 8.78
N GLN A 438 8.06 15.77 8.64
CA GLN A 438 7.56 14.96 7.51
C GLN A 438 8.50 13.77 7.18
N ILE A 439 8.68 12.90 8.17
CA ILE A 439 9.53 11.70 8.11
C ILE A 439 8.74 10.51 7.57
N GLU A 440 9.29 9.74 6.63
CA GLU A 440 8.70 8.49 6.18
C GLU A 440 9.76 7.38 6.01
N PRO A 441 9.53 6.13 6.44
CA PRO A 441 8.26 5.55 6.90
C PRO A 441 7.81 6.07 8.26
N ARG A 442 6.56 5.78 8.63
CA ARG A 442 5.95 6.23 9.89
C ARG A 442 6.16 5.26 11.07
N ALA A 443 6.62 4.04 10.81
CA ALA A 443 7.05 3.08 11.82
C ALA A 443 8.52 3.36 12.25
N PRO A 444 8.80 3.57 13.54
CA PRO A 444 10.13 3.97 14.01
C PRO A 444 11.23 2.92 13.80
N GLU A 445 11.00 1.62 14.03
CA GLU A 445 12.03 0.58 13.83
C GLU A 445 12.54 0.60 12.39
N TRP A 446 11.62 0.63 11.43
CA TRP A 446 11.92 0.66 10.00
C TRP A 446 12.52 1.99 9.55
N TYR A 447 12.26 3.11 10.25
CA TYR A 447 12.91 4.40 9.98
C TYR A 447 14.35 4.44 10.52
N PHE A 448 14.57 4.03 11.77
CA PHE A 448 15.90 4.07 12.39
C PHE A 448 16.85 2.98 11.87
N SER A 449 16.32 1.85 11.36
CA SER A 449 17.11 0.78 10.75
C SER A 449 17.54 1.06 9.29
N GLN A 450 17.03 2.11 8.65
CA GLN A 450 17.41 2.43 7.27
C GLN A 450 18.78 3.10 7.18
N LYS A 451 19.78 2.40 6.62
CA LYS A 451 21.09 2.93 6.18
C LYS A 451 20.97 3.89 4.97
N VAL A 452 20.03 4.83 4.99
CA VAL A 452 19.78 5.83 3.93
C VAL A 452 20.16 7.21 4.45
N ASP A 453 20.70 8.09 3.60
CA ASP A 453 20.96 9.49 3.94
C ASP A 453 19.68 10.16 4.49
N TYR A 454 19.64 10.31 5.81
CA TYR A 454 18.49 10.85 6.54
C TYR A 454 18.49 12.38 6.60
N LEU A 455 19.58 13.04 6.18
CA LEU A 455 19.70 14.48 6.00
C LEU A 455 19.24 14.93 4.60
N LYS A 456 19.02 13.97 3.69
CA LYS A 456 18.50 14.23 2.35
C LYS A 456 17.15 14.96 2.43
N ASP A 457 17.08 16.09 1.72
CA ASP A 457 15.91 16.97 1.62
C ASP A 457 15.42 17.54 2.98
N LYS A 458 16.26 17.52 4.04
CA LYS A 458 15.97 18.12 5.36
C LYS A 458 16.79 19.40 5.57
N VAL A 459 16.10 20.52 5.81
CA VAL A 459 16.70 21.88 5.88
C VAL A 459 16.63 22.48 7.31
N HIS A 460 15.97 21.81 8.25
CA HIS A 460 15.73 22.37 9.58
C HIS A 460 16.92 22.12 10.53
N PRO A 461 17.57 23.15 11.11
CA PRO A 461 18.84 23.00 11.81
C PRO A 461 18.75 22.08 13.04
N ALA A 462 17.68 22.20 13.85
CA ALA A 462 17.49 21.37 15.04
C ALA A 462 17.17 19.88 14.75
N PHE A 463 17.00 19.49 13.48
CA PHE A 463 16.57 18.13 13.12
C PHE A 463 17.56 17.05 13.58
N VAL A 464 18.87 17.30 13.52
CA VAL A 464 19.89 16.29 13.90
C VAL A 464 19.83 16.02 15.41
N ARG A 465 19.77 17.08 16.22
CA ARG A 465 19.61 17.02 17.69
C ARG A 465 18.33 16.28 18.07
N GLU A 466 17.19 16.70 17.51
CA GLU A 466 15.87 16.12 17.85
C GLU A 466 15.72 14.67 17.34
N ARG A 467 16.31 14.32 16.19
CA ARG A 467 16.38 12.92 15.71
C ARG A 467 17.19 12.03 16.64
N ARG A 468 18.33 12.51 17.15
CA ARG A 468 19.17 11.75 18.09
C ARG A 468 18.50 11.56 19.44
N ALA A 469 17.81 12.59 19.95
CA ALA A 469 16.95 12.45 21.14
C ALA A 469 15.87 11.40 20.89
N MET A 470 15.08 11.54 19.82
CA MET A 470 14.02 10.58 19.47
C MET A 470 14.52 9.15 19.25
N LYS A 471 15.77 8.94 18.78
CA LYS A 471 16.36 7.60 18.70
C LYS A 471 16.62 7.02 20.10
N ARG A 472 17.19 7.80 21.04
CA ARG A 472 17.41 7.35 22.42
C ARG A 472 16.09 7.00 23.12
N ASP A 473 15.13 7.93 23.08
CA ASP A 473 13.77 7.72 23.60
C ASP A 473 13.08 6.47 23.00
N TYR A 474 13.43 6.10 21.76
CA TYR A 474 12.91 4.92 21.08
C TYR A 474 13.58 3.60 21.51
N GLU A 475 14.91 3.57 21.70
CA GLU A 475 15.57 2.38 22.25
C GLU A 475 15.22 2.17 23.74
N GLU A 476 15.05 3.24 24.53
CA GLU A 476 14.49 3.18 25.89
C GLU A 476 13.06 2.60 25.92
N PHE A 477 12.25 2.93 24.91
CA PHE A 477 10.90 2.36 24.72
C PHE A 477 10.94 0.88 24.32
N LYS A 478 11.88 0.47 23.45
CA LYS A 478 12.09 -0.95 23.08
C LYS A 478 12.46 -1.81 24.29
N ILE A 479 13.31 -1.31 25.18
CA ILE A 479 13.65 -1.99 26.44
C ILE A 479 12.41 -2.11 27.34
N ARG A 480 11.63 -1.03 27.51
CA ARG A 480 10.43 -1.05 28.37
C ARG A 480 9.30 -1.96 27.88
N ILE A 481 9.18 -2.25 26.58
CA ILE A 481 8.22 -3.24 26.07
C ILE A 481 8.60 -4.69 26.45
N ILE A 482 9.88 -4.96 26.72
CA ILE A 482 10.43 -6.31 26.94
C ILE A 482 11.17 -6.38 28.29
N PRO A 483 10.47 -6.27 29.44
CA PRO A 483 11.09 -6.50 30.74
C PRO A 483 11.42 -7.99 30.91
N GLU A 484 12.55 -8.26 31.59
CA GLU A 484 12.98 -9.63 31.91
C GLU A 484 12.13 -10.25 33.04
N ASP A 485 11.67 -9.41 33.97
CA ASP A 485 10.66 -9.75 34.98
C ASP A 485 9.24 -9.50 34.43
N GLY A 486 8.37 -10.51 34.53
CA GLY A 486 7.03 -10.47 33.94
C GLY A 486 6.08 -9.45 34.59
N TRP A 487 5.25 -8.80 33.77
CA TRP A 487 4.28 -7.77 34.18
C TRP A 487 3.30 -8.26 35.28
N THR A 488 3.01 -7.37 36.23
CA THR A 488 1.91 -7.50 37.21
C THR A 488 1.12 -6.19 37.26
N MET A 489 -0.21 -6.26 37.41
CA MET A 489 -1.06 -5.07 37.27
C MET A 489 -0.74 -4.05 38.38
N GLN A 490 -0.56 -2.78 38.00
CA GLN A 490 -0.19 -1.69 38.91
C GLN A 490 -1.19 -1.52 40.07
N ASP A 491 -2.48 -1.81 39.82
CA ASP A 491 -3.56 -1.75 40.82
C ASP A 491 -3.64 -2.99 41.74
N GLY A 492 -2.76 -3.99 41.57
CA GLY A 492 -2.76 -5.24 42.34
C GLY A 492 -3.95 -6.18 42.07
N THR A 493 -4.79 -5.87 41.08
CA THR A 493 -5.94 -6.70 40.68
C THR A 493 -5.50 -7.87 39.79
N PRO A 494 -6.23 -9.01 39.79
CA PRO A 494 -5.93 -10.13 38.89
C PRO A 494 -6.38 -9.81 37.46
N TRP A 495 -5.48 -9.99 36.48
CA TRP A 495 -5.77 -9.75 35.06
C TRP A 495 -6.97 -10.59 34.56
N PRO A 496 -8.04 -9.98 34.03
CA PRO A 496 -9.24 -10.73 33.63
C PRO A 496 -9.01 -11.70 32.47
N GLY A 497 -7.99 -11.46 31.65
CA GLY A 497 -7.61 -12.32 30.52
C GLY A 497 -6.78 -13.57 30.90
N ASN A 498 -6.53 -13.82 32.19
CA ASN A 498 -5.69 -14.93 32.68
C ASN A 498 -6.07 -16.32 32.14
N ASN A 499 -7.31 -16.53 31.70
CA ASN A 499 -7.72 -17.71 30.95
C ASN A 499 -8.20 -17.33 29.55
N VAL A 500 -7.35 -17.54 28.55
CA VAL A 500 -7.60 -17.26 27.11
C VAL A 500 -8.85 -17.99 26.54
N ARG A 501 -9.41 -18.97 27.25
CA ARG A 501 -10.63 -19.70 26.87
C ARG A 501 -11.89 -19.30 27.66
N ASP A 502 -11.75 -18.57 28.76
CA ASP A 502 -12.85 -18.15 29.63
C ASP A 502 -12.50 -16.81 30.29
N HIS A 503 -12.82 -15.71 29.60
CA HIS A 503 -12.53 -14.35 30.02
C HIS A 503 -13.65 -13.38 29.60
N PRO A 504 -13.94 -12.33 30.38
CA PRO A 504 -14.90 -11.29 29.99
C PRO A 504 -14.39 -10.47 28.80
N GLY A 505 -15.31 -9.85 28.06
CA GLY A 505 -14.94 -8.83 27.08
C GLY A 505 -14.36 -7.60 27.78
N MET A 506 -13.26 -7.06 27.26
CA MET A 506 -12.55 -5.89 27.79
C MET A 506 -12.42 -4.82 26.71
N ILE A 507 -12.64 -3.55 27.07
CA ILE A 507 -12.42 -2.40 26.20
C ILE A 507 -11.69 -1.34 27.02
N GLN A 508 -10.59 -0.81 26.49
CA GLN A 508 -9.85 0.30 27.08
C GLN A 508 -9.57 1.37 26.03
N VAL A 509 -9.68 2.65 26.41
CA VAL A 509 -9.34 3.79 25.54
C VAL A 509 -8.11 4.48 26.13
N PHE A 510 -7.01 4.47 25.38
CA PHE A 510 -5.74 5.06 25.80
C PHE A 510 -5.61 6.54 25.38
N LEU A 511 -5.99 6.85 24.14
CA LEU A 511 -5.86 8.18 23.55
C LEU A 511 -7.21 8.70 23.05
N GLY A 512 -7.36 10.03 23.02
CA GLY A 512 -8.48 10.73 22.36
C GLY A 512 -9.70 11.07 23.22
N GLN A 513 -9.83 10.57 24.46
CA GLN A 513 -10.95 10.94 25.37
C GLN A 513 -10.48 11.58 26.68
N ASN A 514 -9.40 11.12 27.30
CA ASN A 514 -9.04 11.50 28.69
C ASN A 514 -8.20 12.79 28.80
N GLY A 515 -8.30 13.72 27.84
CA GLY A 515 -7.49 14.94 27.82
C GLY A 515 -5.98 14.75 27.58
N VAL A 516 -5.53 13.51 27.38
CA VAL A 516 -4.13 13.14 27.09
C VAL A 516 -3.71 13.71 25.73
N ARG A 517 -2.90 14.78 25.78
CA ARG A 517 -2.36 15.52 24.63
C ARG A 517 -0.91 15.13 24.35
N ASP A 518 -0.43 15.44 23.14
CA ASP A 518 0.99 15.39 22.81
C ASP A 518 1.80 16.45 23.57
N LEU A 519 3.14 16.41 23.46
CA LEU A 519 4.02 17.35 24.17
C LEU A 519 3.81 18.82 23.76
N ASP A 520 3.27 19.06 22.57
CA ASP A 520 2.97 20.40 22.05
C ASP A 520 1.54 20.87 22.44
N GLY A 521 0.78 20.05 23.17
CA GLY A 521 -0.58 20.36 23.63
C GLY A 521 -1.70 20.01 22.64
N ASN A 522 -1.40 19.35 21.52
CA ASN A 522 -2.40 18.94 20.54
C ASN A 522 -3.06 17.61 20.93
N GLU A 523 -4.24 17.35 20.36
CA GLU A 523 -4.91 16.06 20.49
C GLU A 523 -4.28 14.98 19.60
N LEU A 524 -4.53 13.72 19.95
CA LEU A 524 -4.01 12.53 19.29
C LEU A 524 -5.16 11.66 18.78
N PRO A 525 -4.98 10.89 17.68
CA PRO A 525 -6.02 10.00 17.19
C PRO A 525 -6.46 9.01 18.27
N LYS A 526 -7.75 8.66 18.29
CA LYS A 526 -8.31 7.77 19.32
C LYS A 526 -7.65 6.40 19.24
N LEU A 527 -7.20 5.85 20.37
CA LEU A 527 -6.63 4.50 20.45
C LEU A 527 -7.48 3.65 21.39
N VAL A 528 -8.08 2.58 20.85
CA VAL A 528 -8.97 1.66 21.58
C VAL A 528 -8.40 0.25 21.53
N TYR A 529 -8.13 -0.33 22.69
CA TYR A 529 -7.87 -1.76 22.85
C TYR A 529 -9.18 -2.51 23.09
N VAL A 530 -9.32 -3.68 22.45
CA VAL A 530 -10.50 -4.53 22.52
C VAL A 530 -10.07 -5.99 22.69
N SER A 531 -10.58 -6.66 23.72
CA SER A 531 -10.60 -8.12 23.83
C SER A 531 -12.05 -8.57 23.78
N ARG A 532 -12.44 -9.36 22.77
CA ARG A 532 -13.76 -9.98 22.70
C ARG A 532 -13.98 -10.95 23.87
N GLU A 533 -15.23 -11.16 24.28
CA GLU A 533 -15.53 -12.21 25.27
C GLU A 533 -15.32 -13.59 24.64
N LYS A 534 -14.76 -14.53 25.43
CA LYS A 534 -14.65 -15.94 25.07
C LYS A 534 -15.04 -16.81 26.24
N ARG A 535 -15.81 -17.86 25.95
CA ARG A 535 -16.30 -18.85 26.90
C ARG A 535 -16.10 -20.26 26.34
N PRO A 536 -15.91 -21.29 27.19
CA PRO A 536 -15.88 -22.68 26.76
C PRO A 536 -17.20 -23.07 26.07
N GLY A 537 -17.13 -23.81 24.96
CA GLY A 537 -18.29 -24.28 24.21
C GLY A 537 -18.83 -23.33 23.13
N PHE A 538 -18.39 -22.06 23.08
CA PHE A 538 -18.70 -21.13 21.99
C PHE A 538 -17.63 -21.21 20.88
N GLU A 539 -18.05 -21.08 19.62
CA GLU A 539 -17.12 -20.91 18.50
C GLU A 539 -16.75 -19.43 18.33
N HIS A 540 -15.47 -19.13 18.10
CA HIS A 540 -14.96 -17.75 18.06
C HIS A 540 -14.45 -17.30 16.69
N HIS A 541 -14.45 -18.18 15.68
CA HIS A 541 -14.15 -17.90 14.28
C HIS A 541 -12.84 -17.13 13.96
N LYS A 542 -11.88 -17.07 14.90
CA LYS A 542 -10.54 -16.46 14.73
C LYS A 542 -10.63 -14.98 14.24
N LYS A 543 -9.73 -14.56 13.35
CA LYS A 543 -9.68 -13.22 12.73
C LYS A 543 -11.04 -12.76 12.20
N ALA A 544 -11.83 -13.60 11.54
CA ALA A 544 -13.17 -13.23 11.06
C ALA A 544 -14.10 -12.78 12.21
N GLY A 545 -14.07 -13.49 13.35
CA GLY A 545 -14.83 -13.14 14.56
C GLY A 545 -14.29 -11.90 15.28
N ALA A 546 -12.97 -11.73 15.35
CA ALA A 546 -12.33 -10.52 15.88
C ALA A 546 -12.71 -9.27 15.04
N MET A 547 -12.60 -9.36 13.72
CA MET A 547 -12.99 -8.28 12.80
C MET A 547 -14.48 -7.94 12.86
N ASN A 548 -15.36 -8.93 13.03
CA ASN A 548 -16.80 -8.68 13.19
C ASN A 548 -17.14 -8.01 14.53
N SER A 549 -16.46 -8.37 15.62
CA SER A 549 -16.59 -7.64 16.89
C SER A 549 -16.05 -6.21 16.79
N LEU A 550 -14.96 -5.96 16.04
CA LEU A 550 -14.47 -4.61 15.76
C LEU A 550 -15.46 -3.75 14.93
N ILE A 551 -16.17 -4.31 13.94
CA ILE A 551 -17.23 -3.55 13.22
C ILE A 551 -18.29 -3.08 14.22
N ARG A 552 -18.74 -3.94 15.13
CA ARG A 552 -19.80 -3.64 16.10
C ARG A 552 -19.35 -2.61 17.13
N VAL A 553 -18.18 -2.80 17.73
CA VAL A 553 -17.68 -1.93 18.80
C VAL A 553 -17.38 -0.50 18.30
N SER A 554 -16.83 -0.36 17.09
CA SER A 554 -16.58 0.95 16.47
C SER A 554 -17.87 1.65 16.05
N ALA A 555 -18.92 0.93 15.64
CA ALA A 555 -20.22 1.54 15.35
C ALA A 555 -20.82 2.25 16.58
N VAL A 556 -20.58 1.71 17.78
CA VAL A 556 -21.01 2.32 19.05
C VAL A 556 -20.08 3.47 19.50
N LEU A 557 -18.78 3.40 19.18
CA LEU A 557 -17.74 4.28 19.75
C LEU A 557 -17.16 5.39 18.82
N SER A 558 -17.51 5.38 17.53
CA SER A 558 -17.06 6.35 16.50
C SER A 558 -17.99 6.44 15.28
N ASN A 559 -18.51 5.29 14.83
CA ASN A 559 -19.33 5.11 13.63
C ASN A 559 -18.72 5.70 12.34
N ALA A 560 -17.45 5.42 12.04
CA ALA A 560 -16.84 5.88 10.79
C ALA A 560 -17.44 5.17 9.56
N PRO A 561 -17.84 5.87 8.49
CA PRO A 561 -18.40 5.24 7.29
C PRO A 561 -17.40 4.38 6.50
N TYR A 562 -16.10 4.51 6.79
CA TYR A 562 -15.02 3.74 6.17
C TYR A 562 -14.15 3.02 7.22
N LEU A 563 -13.69 1.83 6.86
CA LEU A 563 -12.94 0.91 7.72
C LEU A 563 -11.67 0.43 6.99
N LEU A 564 -10.49 0.82 7.45
CA LEU A 564 -9.22 0.25 6.98
C LEU A 564 -8.89 -0.98 7.83
N ASN A 565 -8.53 -2.10 7.21
CA ASN A 565 -7.97 -3.24 7.91
C ASN A 565 -6.47 -3.40 7.64
N VAL A 566 -5.72 -3.74 8.70
CA VAL A 566 -4.26 -3.94 8.67
C VAL A 566 -3.92 -5.12 9.58
N ASP A 567 -3.03 -6.00 9.15
CA ASP A 567 -2.47 -7.06 9.99
C ASP A 567 -1.33 -6.51 10.88
N CYS A 568 -1.08 -7.14 12.03
CA CYS A 568 -0.11 -6.67 13.03
C CYS A 568 1.32 -6.50 12.46
N ASP A 569 1.69 -7.33 11.49
CA ASP A 569 2.97 -7.33 10.77
C ASP A 569 3.07 -6.28 9.64
N HIS A 570 2.00 -5.54 9.33
CA HIS A 570 1.93 -4.55 8.27
C HIS A 570 1.80 -3.12 8.79
N TYR A 571 2.72 -2.24 8.39
CA TYR A 571 2.77 -0.83 8.78
C TYR A 571 2.48 0.12 7.61
N ILE A 572 2.10 1.37 7.92
CA ILE A 572 1.86 2.42 6.93
C ILE A 572 3.21 3.06 6.53
N ASN A 573 3.62 2.81 5.28
CA ASN A 573 4.87 3.31 4.71
C ASN A 573 4.69 4.64 3.95
N ASN A 574 3.55 4.86 3.28
CA ASN A 574 3.16 6.15 2.70
C ASN A 574 1.99 6.70 3.50
N SER A 575 2.22 7.82 4.19
CA SER A 575 1.23 8.42 5.09
C SER A 575 -0.03 8.96 4.38
N LYS A 576 0.01 9.13 3.06
CA LYS A 576 -1.08 9.64 2.24
C LYS A 576 -2.05 8.55 1.77
N ALA A 577 -1.82 7.28 2.12
CA ALA A 577 -2.66 6.14 1.72
C ALA A 577 -4.16 6.32 2.04
N LEU A 578 -4.50 6.95 3.18
CA LEU A 578 -5.90 7.28 3.51
C LEU A 578 -6.50 8.30 2.54
N ARG A 579 -5.77 9.38 2.25
CA ARG A 579 -6.17 10.42 1.28
C ARG A 579 -6.32 9.84 -0.12
N GLU A 580 -5.44 8.94 -0.52
CA GLU A 580 -5.52 8.20 -1.79
C GLU A 580 -6.78 7.32 -1.87
N ALA A 581 -7.13 6.60 -0.80
CA ALA A 581 -8.36 5.81 -0.73
C ALA A 581 -9.61 6.71 -0.83
N MET A 582 -9.62 7.86 -0.16
CA MET A 582 -10.73 8.83 -0.22
C MET A 582 -10.91 9.44 -1.62
N CYS A 583 -9.84 9.60 -2.42
CA CYS A 583 -9.94 10.01 -3.83
C CYS A 583 -10.75 9.04 -4.72
N PHE A 584 -11.01 7.81 -4.25
CA PHE A 584 -11.97 6.88 -4.85
C PHE A 584 -13.29 6.84 -4.07
N LEU A 585 -13.23 6.71 -2.74
CA LEU A 585 -14.40 6.41 -1.90
C LEU A 585 -15.35 7.60 -1.70
N MET A 586 -14.83 8.84 -1.78
CA MET A 586 -15.62 10.08 -1.65
C MET A 586 -15.98 10.72 -3.00
N ASP A 587 -15.50 10.20 -4.14
CA ASP A 587 -15.87 10.72 -5.46
C ASP A 587 -17.39 10.61 -5.71
N PRO A 588 -18.12 11.74 -5.90
CA PRO A 588 -19.58 11.70 -6.02
C PRO A 588 -20.10 10.86 -7.19
N ILE A 589 -19.29 10.68 -8.25
CA ILE A 589 -19.68 10.03 -9.50
C ILE A 589 -19.43 8.51 -9.45
N SER A 590 -18.24 8.08 -9.03
CA SER A 590 -17.84 6.66 -9.02
C SER A 590 -17.78 6.03 -7.61
N GLY A 591 -17.51 6.83 -6.57
CA GLY A 591 -17.32 6.38 -5.19
C GLY A 591 -18.53 5.69 -4.56
N LYS A 592 -19.75 6.13 -4.90
CA LYS A 592 -21.00 5.54 -4.39
C LYS A 592 -21.17 4.05 -4.74
N LYS A 593 -20.42 3.50 -5.70
CA LYS A 593 -20.44 2.08 -6.07
C LYS A 593 -19.25 1.27 -5.58
N ILE A 594 -18.31 1.92 -4.88
CA ILE A 594 -17.10 1.27 -4.37
C ILE A 594 -17.38 0.69 -2.99
N CYS A 595 -17.17 -0.63 -2.84
CA CYS A 595 -17.20 -1.31 -1.54
C CYS A 595 -15.86 -1.28 -0.83
N TYR A 596 -14.74 -1.41 -1.55
CA TYR A 596 -13.40 -1.31 -0.97
C TYR A 596 -12.32 -0.87 -1.96
N VAL A 597 -11.24 -0.29 -1.41
CA VAL A 597 -9.99 0.03 -2.10
C VAL A 597 -8.88 -0.85 -1.53
N GLN A 598 -8.37 -1.79 -2.36
CA GLN A 598 -7.27 -2.68 -2.02
C GLN A 598 -5.95 -2.07 -2.52
N PHE A 599 -4.93 -2.08 -1.66
CA PHE A 599 -3.56 -1.72 -2.01
C PHE A 599 -2.68 -2.97 -2.23
N PRO A 600 -1.56 -2.88 -2.98
CA PRO A 600 -0.58 -3.97 -3.06
C PRO A 600 0.06 -4.21 -1.68
N GLN A 601 0.15 -5.47 -1.28
CA GLN A 601 1.07 -5.90 -0.23
C GLN A 601 2.49 -5.89 -0.80
N ARG A 602 3.45 -5.43 -0.01
CA ARG A 602 4.88 -5.45 -0.30
C ARG A 602 5.59 -5.78 1.01
N PHE A 603 6.70 -6.51 0.94
CA PHE A 603 7.41 -6.94 2.14
C PHE A 603 8.83 -6.38 2.19
N ASP A 604 9.30 -6.12 3.41
CA ASP A 604 10.70 -5.82 3.74
C ASP A 604 11.45 -7.11 4.16
N GLY A 605 12.76 -7.02 4.36
CA GLY A 605 13.60 -8.14 4.82
C GLY A 605 13.88 -9.23 3.78
N ILE A 606 13.50 -9.03 2.52
CA ILE A 606 13.67 -10.01 1.45
C ILE A 606 15.11 -9.98 0.91
N ASP A 607 15.78 -11.14 0.85
CA ASP A 607 17.11 -11.25 0.23
C ASP A 607 17.12 -10.79 -1.25
N ARG A 608 18.30 -10.37 -1.70
CA ARG A 608 18.57 -9.95 -3.08
C ARG A 608 18.16 -11.00 -4.13
N HIS A 609 18.23 -12.29 -3.80
CA HIS A 609 17.90 -13.39 -4.71
C HIS A 609 16.45 -13.91 -4.60
N ASP A 610 15.66 -13.46 -3.60
CA ASP A 610 14.29 -13.92 -3.27
C ASP A 610 13.96 -15.37 -3.67
N ARG A 611 14.78 -16.34 -3.25
CA ARG A 611 14.64 -17.76 -3.65
C ARG A 611 13.33 -18.41 -3.21
N TYR A 612 12.55 -17.75 -2.33
CA TYR A 612 11.24 -18.20 -1.88
C TYR A 612 10.06 -17.51 -2.61
N SER A 613 10.37 -16.59 -3.55
CA SER A 613 9.40 -15.77 -4.31
C SER A 613 8.35 -15.12 -3.39
N ASN A 614 8.82 -14.56 -2.28
CA ASN A 614 7.95 -13.97 -1.25
C ASN A 614 7.32 -12.65 -1.73
N ARG A 615 7.91 -11.97 -2.71
CA ARG A 615 7.34 -10.75 -3.31
C ARG A 615 6.02 -10.97 -4.04
N ASN A 616 5.77 -12.18 -4.57
CA ASN A 616 4.58 -12.54 -5.36
C ASN A 616 4.21 -11.49 -6.43
N VAL A 617 5.22 -10.98 -7.15
CA VAL A 617 5.10 -9.80 -8.03
C VAL A 617 4.03 -9.99 -9.10
N VAL A 618 3.99 -11.17 -9.74
CA VAL A 618 3.04 -11.51 -10.80
C VAL A 618 1.58 -11.34 -10.35
N PHE A 619 1.24 -11.79 -9.15
CA PHE A 619 -0.14 -11.70 -8.64
C PHE A 619 -0.57 -10.24 -8.43
N PHE A 620 0.27 -9.42 -7.81
CA PHE A 620 -0.05 -8.03 -7.52
C PHE A 620 0.07 -7.10 -8.74
N ASP A 621 1.17 -7.18 -9.50
CA ASP A 621 1.44 -6.25 -10.61
C ASP A 621 0.90 -6.68 -11.98
N ILE A 622 0.43 -7.93 -12.15
CA ILE A 622 -0.24 -8.38 -13.38
C ILE A 622 -1.69 -8.77 -13.11
N ASN A 623 -1.94 -9.75 -12.24
CA ASN A 623 -3.29 -10.30 -12.07
C ASN A 623 -4.27 -9.27 -11.51
N MET A 624 -3.93 -8.57 -10.40
CA MET A 624 -4.84 -7.56 -9.81
C MET A 624 -5.11 -6.36 -10.74
N LYS A 625 -4.14 -5.93 -11.55
CA LYS A 625 -4.35 -4.89 -12.59
C LYS A 625 -5.39 -5.32 -13.63
N GLY A 626 -5.41 -6.61 -14.01
CA GLY A 626 -6.42 -7.21 -14.87
C GLY A 626 -7.83 -7.14 -14.28
N LEU A 627 -7.99 -7.59 -13.03
CA LEU A 627 -9.28 -7.62 -12.33
C LEU A 627 -9.87 -6.23 -12.13
N ASP A 628 -9.04 -5.21 -11.89
CA ASP A 628 -9.51 -3.83 -11.69
C ASP A 628 -10.26 -3.25 -12.91
N GLY A 629 -9.92 -3.71 -14.12
CA GLY A 629 -10.65 -3.38 -15.35
C GLY A 629 -12.06 -3.99 -15.42
N ILE A 630 -12.27 -5.13 -14.77
CA ILE A 630 -13.52 -5.89 -14.77
C ILE A 630 -14.43 -5.37 -13.65
N GLN A 631 -14.40 -5.94 -12.44
CA GLN A 631 -15.20 -5.52 -11.28
C GLN A 631 -14.35 -5.00 -10.11
N GLY A 632 -13.03 -5.14 -10.17
CA GLY A 632 -12.12 -4.74 -9.08
C GLY A 632 -11.27 -5.92 -8.61
N PRO A 633 -10.17 -5.68 -7.89
CA PRO A 633 -9.36 -6.74 -7.29
C PRO A 633 -10.16 -7.51 -6.24
N ILE A 634 -9.75 -8.75 -5.96
CA ILE A 634 -10.22 -9.49 -4.79
C ILE A 634 -9.61 -8.91 -3.50
N TYR A 635 -10.28 -9.12 -2.36
CA TYR A 635 -9.73 -8.78 -1.05
C TYR A 635 -8.78 -9.89 -0.58
N VAL A 636 -7.64 -9.48 0.00
CA VAL A 636 -6.47 -10.34 0.29
C VAL A 636 -5.96 -10.21 1.74
N GLY A 637 -6.86 -9.98 2.70
CA GLY A 637 -6.57 -10.09 4.13
C GLY A 637 -6.02 -8.85 4.84
N THR A 638 -5.32 -7.93 4.17
CA THR A 638 -4.74 -6.69 4.76
C THR A 638 -4.57 -5.58 3.71
N GLY A 639 -4.48 -4.32 4.18
CA GLY A 639 -4.23 -3.15 3.34
C GLY A 639 -5.44 -2.71 2.51
N CYS A 640 -6.64 -2.81 3.07
CA CYS A 640 -7.89 -2.59 2.35
C CYS A 640 -8.84 -1.63 3.09
N VAL A 641 -9.29 -0.57 2.41
CA VAL A 641 -10.26 0.41 2.96
C VAL A 641 -11.66 0.09 2.47
N PHE A 642 -12.49 -0.46 3.34
CA PHE A 642 -13.88 -0.83 3.12
C PHE A 642 -14.86 0.32 3.40
N ARG A 643 -16.04 0.25 2.79
CA ARG A 643 -17.25 1.01 3.14
C ARG A 643 -18.07 0.20 4.15
N ARG A 644 -18.33 0.75 5.34
CA ARG A 644 -19.09 0.10 6.44
C ARG A 644 -20.42 -0.49 5.97
N GLN A 645 -21.22 0.29 5.23
CA GLN A 645 -22.50 -0.16 4.67
C GLN A 645 -22.41 -1.36 3.71
N ALA A 646 -21.27 -1.56 3.04
CA ALA A 646 -21.08 -2.73 2.17
C ALA A 646 -20.73 -4.00 2.98
N LEU A 647 -20.07 -3.86 4.14
CA LEU A 647 -19.84 -4.95 5.10
C LEU A 647 -21.13 -5.32 5.86
N TYR A 648 -22.05 -4.38 6.06
CA TYR A 648 -23.41 -4.66 6.56
C TYR A 648 -24.31 -5.44 5.59
N GLY A 649 -23.80 -5.87 4.43
CA GLY A 649 -24.56 -6.69 3.49
C GLY A 649 -25.77 -5.97 2.90
N PHE A 650 -25.63 -4.68 2.60
CA PHE A 650 -26.58 -3.94 1.76
C PHE A 650 -26.19 -4.07 0.28
N ASP A 651 -27.17 -4.03 -0.63
CA ASP A 651 -26.96 -4.05 -2.08
C ASP A 651 -26.30 -2.75 -2.56
N ALA A 652 -25.43 -2.84 -3.57
CA ALA A 652 -24.83 -1.65 -4.17
C ALA A 652 -25.89 -0.73 -4.83
N PRO A 653 -25.83 0.59 -4.63
CA PRO A 653 -26.91 1.51 -5.03
C PRO A 653 -27.21 1.40 -6.53
N LYS A 654 -28.47 1.08 -6.85
CA LYS A 654 -28.94 0.83 -8.22
C LYS A 654 -28.80 2.13 -9.04
N LYS A 655 -28.27 2.05 -10.28
CA LYS A 655 -28.25 3.22 -11.16
C LYS A 655 -29.69 3.64 -11.43
N LYS A 656 -30.09 4.86 -11.04
CA LYS A 656 -31.28 5.51 -11.62
C LYS A 656 -31.09 5.49 -13.14
N LYS A 657 -31.94 4.77 -13.87
CA LYS A 657 -31.94 4.82 -15.34
C LYS A 657 -32.37 6.23 -15.72
N THR A 658 -31.54 6.96 -16.45
CA THR A 658 -31.98 8.20 -17.10
C THR A 658 -33.19 7.86 -17.97
N PRO A 659 -34.33 8.57 -17.87
CA PRO A 659 -35.43 8.36 -18.80
C PRO A 659 -34.92 8.61 -20.22
N GLY A 660 -35.12 7.64 -21.11
CA GLY A 660 -34.54 7.67 -22.44
C GLY A 660 -35.09 8.83 -23.26
N LYS A 661 -34.30 9.89 -23.47
CA LYS A 661 -34.61 10.97 -24.42
C LYS A 661 -34.44 10.49 -25.87
N THR A 662 -35.18 9.46 -26.25
CA THR A 662 -35.42 9.12 -27.66
C THR A 662 -36.63 9.90 -28.14
N CYS A 663 -36.41 11.00 -28.85
CA CYS A 663 -37.47 11.71 -29.56
C CYS A 663 -38.10 10.76 -30.60
N ASN A 664 -39.44 10.71 -30.66
CA ASN A 664 -40.18 9.89 -31.62
C ASN A 664 -40.14 10.52 -33.02
N CYS A 665 -38.97 10.52 -33.64
CA CYS A 665 -38.72 11.04 -34.96
C CYS A 665 -37.77 10.10 -35.71
N TRP A 666 -38.31 9.16 -36.50
CA TRP A 666 -37.86 8.74 -37.84
C TRP A 666 -38.77 7.60 -38.38
N PRO A 667 -38.89 7.38 -39.71
CA PRO A 667 -39.99 6.59 -40.28
C PRO A 667 -39.76 5.07 -40.32
N LYS A 668 -40.87 4.30 -40.30
CA LYS A 668 -40.87 2.82 -40.31
C LYS A 668 -40.64 2.20 -41.71
N TRP A 669 -39.48 2.38 -42.35
CA TRP A 669 -39.10 1.54 -43.51
C TRP A 669 -37.59 1.40 -43.80
N CYS A 670 -36.76 1.06 -42.81
CA CYS A 670 -35.43 0.47 -43.12
C CYS A 670 -34.80 -0.33 -41.96
N CYS A 671 -35.26 -1.57 -41.70
CA CYS A 671 -34.53 -2.51 -40.83
C CYS A 671 -34.87 -3.98 -41.11
N CYS A 672 -34.76 -4.40 -42.38
CA CYS A 672 -35.01 -5.79 -42.80
C CYS A 672 -33.71 -6.58 -42.98
N CYS A 673 -32.98 -6.84 -41.90
CA CYS A 673 -32.05 -7.98 -41.79
C CYS A 673 -31.65 -8.23 -40.32
N PHE A 674 -31.31 -9.48 -40.00
CA PHE A 674 -30.80 -9.94 -38.68
C PHE A 674 -31.73 -9.77 -37.46
N GLY A 675 -32.85 -10.51 -37.45
CA GLY A 675 -33.66 -10.76 -36.25
C GLY A 675 -33.90 -12.25 -36.00
N SER A 676 -33.10 -12.89 -35.14
CA SER A 676 -33.22 -14.33 -34.86
C SER A 676 -34.45 -14.66 -34.00
N ARG A 677 -35.35 -15.48 -34.56
CA ARG A 677 -36.62 -15.90 -33.94
C ARG A 677 -36.43 -16.69 -32.63
N LYS A 678 -36.96 -16.18 -31.51
CA LYS A 678 -37.45 -17.05 -30.43
C LYS A 678 -38.87 -17.52 -30.77
N LYS A 679 -39.09 -18.85 -30.83
CA LYS A 679 -40.41 -19.41 -31.13
C LYS A 679 -41.34 -19.32 -29.91
N HIS A 680 -42.48 -18.65 -30.06
CA HIS A 680 -43.63 -18.90 -29.19
C HIS A 680 -44.17 -20.31 -29.46
N ARG A 681 -44.56 -21.03 -28.40
CA ARG A 681 -45.41 -22.23 -28.51
C ARG A 681 -46.62 -22.02 -27.59
N LYS A 682 -47.83 -21.93 -28.17
CA LYS A 682 -49.08 -21.94 -27.41
C LYS A 682 -49.55 -23.39 -27.26
N SER A 683 -50.10 -23.73 -26.10
CA SER A 683 -51.21 -24.69 -25.97
C SER A 683 -52.46 -23.91 -25.55
N LYS A 684 -53.64 -24.46 -25.82
CA LYS A 684 -54.95 -23.92 -25.40
C LYS A 684 -55.53 -24.79 -24.28
N SER A 685 -56.41 -24.20 -23.46
CA SER A 685 -57.43 -24.95 -22.71
C SER A 685 -58.55 -25.43 -23.64
N ASN A 686 -59.24 -26.52 -23.28
CA ASN A 686 -60.65 -26.47 -22.88
C ASN A 686 -61.18 -27.84 -22.37
N ASP A 687 -62.25 -27.78 -21.57
CA ASP A 687 -63.28 -28.80 -21.24
C ASP A 687 -62.85 -30.28 -21.01
N GLY A 688 -63.05 -30.93 -19.87
CA GLY A 688 -64.10 -30.79 -18.85
C GLY A 688 -64.91 -32.10 -18.72
N LYS A 689 -65.27 -32.55 -17.50
CA LYS A 689 -66.52 -33.32 -17.18
C LYS A 689 -66.69 -33.73 -15.70
N HIS A 690 -67.93 -33.54 -15.22
CA HIS A 690 -68.72 -34.34 -14.25
C HIS A 690 -68.29 -34.68 -12.79
N LYS A 691 -69.09 -34.10 -11.87
CA LYS A 691 -70.00 -34.72 -10.85
C LYS A 691 -69.50 -35.48 -9.60
N ASP A 692 -70.12 -35.03 -8.48
CA ASP A 692 -70.64 -35.76 -7.30
C ASP A 692 -69.67 -36.48 -6.33
N GLY A 693 -69.81 -36.22 -5.01
CA GLY A 693 -68.89 -36.83 -4.02
C GLY A 693 -69.14 -36.76 -2.49
N ARG A 694 -69.94 -35.82 -1.92
CA ARG A 694 -70.32 -35.76 -0.46
C ARG A 694 -69.14 -35.55 0.55
N LYS A 695 -69.27 -34.94 1.75
CA LYS A 695 -70.39 -34.36 2.55
C LYS A 695 -69.84 -33.51 3.73
N LYS A 696 -70.62 -32.53 4.24
CA LYS A 696 -70.58 -31.96 5.63
C LYS A 696 -69.35 -31.06 6.00
N THR A 697 -69.44 -30.00 6.84
CA THR A 697 -70.56 -29.37 7.60
C THR A 697 -70.25 -27.89 7.93
N LYS A 698 -71.29 -27.02 8.01
CA LYS A 698 -71.46 -25.81 8.88
C LYS A 698 -70.39 -24.68 8.89
N GLU A 699 -70.70 -23.41 9.23
CA GLU A 699 -71.89 -22.53 9.11
C GLU A 699 -71.53 -21.11 9.60
N THR A 700 -72.43 -20.13 9.44
CA THR A 700 -72.38 -18.73 9.98
C THR A 700 -71.24 -17.81 9.49
N SER A 701 -71.45 -16.50 9.35
CA SER A 701 -72.69 -15.73 9.12
C SER A 701 -72.35 -14.34 8.55
N THR A 702 -73.24 -13.82 7.71
CA THR A 702 -73.19 -12.44 7.18
C THR A 702 -73.27 -11.36 8.26
N GLN A 703 -72.36 -10.38 8.25
CA GLN A 703 -72.66 -8.93 8.11
C GLN A 703 -71.43 -8.07 8.45
N ILE A 704 -70.79 -7.50 7.42
CA ILE A 704 -70.06 -6.23 7.53
C ILE A 704 -70.46 -5.40 6.30
N HIS A 705 -71.43 -4.49 6.48
CA HIS A 705 -71.79 -3.50 5.46
C HIS A 705 -72.42 -2.24 6.08
N ALA A 706 -71.92 -1.83 7.26
CA ALA A 706 -72.31 -0.59 7.94
C ALA A 706 -71.32 -0.25 9.09
N LEU A 707 -70.10 0.23 8.78
CA LEU A 707 -69.21 0.87 9.77
C LEU A 707 -68.08 1.73 9.13
N GLU A 708 -68.39 2.38 8.01
CA GLU A 708 -67.50 3.22 7.19
C GLU A 708 -67.27 4.62 7.80
N ASN A 709 -67.03 4.68 9.13
CA ASN A 709 -66.93 5.94 9.91
C ASN A 709 -66.06 5.83 11.18
N ILE A 710 -65.08 4.90 11.23
CA ILE A 710 -64.04 4.86 12.28
C ILE A 710 -62.63 4.60 11.68
N GLU A 711 -62.39 4.97 10.42
CA GLU A 711 -61.09 4.70 9.77
C GLU A 711 -59.96 5.65 10.25
N GLU A 712 -60.28 6.89 10.67
CA GLU A 712 -59.31 7.87 11.24
C GLU A 712 -58.65 7.45 12.57
N ARG A 713 -58.81 6.19 13.01
CA ARG A 713 -58.11 5.63 14.18
C ARG A 713 -57.33 4.34 13.92
N THR A 714 -57.24 3.89 12.67
CA THR A 714 -56.63 2.58 12.33
C THR A 714 -55.29 2.69 11.60
N ASP A 715 -55.02 3.80 10.90
CA ASP A 715 -53.76 4.03 10.15
C ASP A 715 -52.48 4.04 11.02
N GLY A 716 -52.60 4.26 12.33
CA GLY A 716 -51.48 4.10 13.27
C GLY A 716 -51.06 2.64 13.42
N ILE A 717 -52.03 1.73 13.54
CA ILE A 717 -51.80 0.34 13.98
C ILE A 717 -51.10 -0.50 12.90
N ASP A 718 -51.42 -0.28 11.62
CA ASP A 718 -50.76 -1.02 10.53
C ASP A 718 -49.41 -0.41 10.13
N ASN A 719 -49.20 0.89 10.36
CA ASN A 719 -47.86 1.48 10.33
C ASN A 719 -46.98 0.96 11.49
N GLU A 720 -47.52 0.86 12.70
CA GLU A 720 -46.83 0.25 13.85
C GLU A 720 -46.45 -1.21 13.57
N LYS A 721 -47.37 -2.04 13.06
CA LYS A 721 -47.03 -3.42 12.64
C LYS A 721 -45.96 -3.44 11.56
N SER A 722 -45.99 -2.53 10.59
CA SER A 722 -44.97 -2.43 9.53
C SER A 722 -43.60 -2.06 10.11
N ALA A 723 -43.57 -1.09 11.02
CA ALA A 723 -42.36 -0.67 11.74
C ALA A 723 -41.80 -1.80 12.62
N LEU A 724 -42.64 -2.47 13.42
CA LEU A 724 -42.27 -3.61 14.28
C LEU A 724 -41.73 -4.78 13.45
N MET A 725 -42.42 -5.19 12.37
CA MET A 725 -41.94 -6.22 11.44
C MET A 725 -40.62 -5.82 10.74
N SER A 726 -40.36 -4.52 10.58
CA SER A 726 -39.05 -4.03 10.10
C SER A 726 -37.98 -4.09 11.19
N GLN A 727 -38.33 -3.77 12.43
CA GLN A 727 -37.42 -3.78 13.58
C GLN A 727 -37.02 -5.21 13.95
N GLU A 728 -37.95 -6.17 14.07
CA GLU A 728 -37.65 -7.59 14.28
C GLU A 728 -36.68 -8.13 13.21
N LYS A 729 -36.82 -7.65 11.96
CA LYS A 729 -35.91 -8.01 10.87
C LYS A 729 -34.53 -7.38 11.02
N TYR A 730 -34.42 -6.14 11.51
CA TYR A 730 -33.13 -5.53 11.84
C TYR A 730 -32.46 -6.21 13.04
N GLU A 731 -33.20 -6.51 14.11
CA GLU A 731 -32.71 -7.25 15.28
C GLU A 731 -32.22 -8.65 14.90
N LYS A 732 -32.97 -9.37 14.06
CA LYS A 732 -32.54 -10.67 13.51
C LYS A 732 -31.30 -10.56 12.62
N LYS A 733 -31.14 -9.46 11.87
CA LYS A 733 -29.96 -9.27 11.01
C LYS A 733 -28.72 -8.88 11.80
N PHE A 734 -28.84 -7.90 12.70
CA PHE A 734 -27.74 -7.16 13.31
C PHE A 734 -27.49 -7.45 14.79
N GLY A 735 -28.42 -8.12 15.49
CA GLY A 735 -28.37 -8.41 16.93
C GLY A 735 -29.27 -7.48 17.75
N GLN A 736 -29.32 -7.73 19.06
CA GLN A 736 -30.34 -7.15 19.96
C GLN A 736 -30.08 -5.70 20.42
N SER A 737 -28.92 -5.10 20.10
CA SER A 737 -28.59 -3.73 20.53
C SER A 737 -29.36 -2.68 19.72
N PRO A 738 -30.25 -1.88 20.34
CA PRO A 738 -30.96 -0.81 19.64
C PRO A 738 -30.01 0.34 19.27
N VAL A 739 -28.97 0.57 20.07
CA VAL A 739 -27.93 1.59 19.81
C VAL A 739 -27.13 1.21 18.56
N PHE A 740 -26.74 -0.06 18.44
CA PHE A 740 -26.07 -0.55 17.24
C PHE A 740 -26.96 -0.46 16.01
N ILE A 741 -28.22 -0.89 16.08
CA ILE A 741 -29.16 -0.78 14.95
C ILE A 741 -29.31 0.68 14.52
N ALA A 742 -29.56 1.61 15.45
CA ALA A 742 -29.69 3.04 15.15
C ALA A 742 -28.42 3.61 14.47
N SER A 743 -27.24 3.24 14.98
CA SER A 743 -25.94 3.58 14.36
C SER A 743 -25.82 3.05 12.91
N THR A 744 -26.23 1.81 12.64
CA THR A 744 -26.14 1.23 11.28
C THR A 744 -27.03 1.92 10.24
N LEU A 745 -28.09 2.61 10.66
CA LEU A 745 -29.02 3.32 9.78
C LEU A 745 -28.49 4.69 9.31
N MET A 746 -27.40 5.20 9.90
CA MET A 746 -26.77 6.47 9.52
C MET A 746 -25.81 6.26 8.34
N GLU A 747 -26.23 6.59 7.11
CA GLU A 747 -25.39 6.36 5.90
C GLU A 747 -24.04 7.11 5.92
N GLU A 748 -24.01 8.32 6.48
CA GLU A 748 -22.80 9.16 6.55
C GLU A 748 -21.96 8.92 7.82
N GLY A 749 -22.46 8.09 8.75
CA GLY A 749 -21.81 7.75 10.02
C GLY A 749 -21.99 8.81 11.11
N GLY A 750 -21.11 8.77 12.12
CA GLY A 750 -21.13 9.66 13.28
C GLY A 750 -22.01 9.16 14.45
N MET A 751 -21.89 9.84 15.59
CA MET A 751 -22.59 9.51 16.83
C MET A 751 -23.81 10.43 17.05
N THR A 752 -24.84 9.91 17.73
CA THR A 752 -25.98 10.72 18.17
C THR A 752 -25.58 11.62 19.34
N LEU A 753 -25.79 12.93 19.18
CA LEU A 753 -25.46 13.94 20.20
C LEU A 753 -26.28 13.73 21.46
N GLY A 754 -25.61 13.67 22.63
CA GLY A 754 -26.26 13.66 23.95
C GLY A 754 -26.22 12.33 24.73
N VAL A 755 -25.61 11.26 24.19
CA VAL A 755 -25.48 9.98 24.92
C VAL A 755 -24.29 10.02 25.88
N ASN A 756 -24.45 9.48 27.10
CA ASN A 756 -23.39 9.40 28.11
C ASN A 756 -22.32 8.37 27.71
N GLU A 757 -21.04 8.76 27.74
CA GLU A 757 -19.90 7.92 27.36
C GLU A 757 -19.83 6.60 28.16
N ALA A 758 -20.16 6.64 29.46
CA ALA A 758 -20.20 5.44 30.29
C ALA A 758 -21.28 4.43 29.85
N SER A 759 -22.39 4.91 29.28
CA SER A 759 -23.40 4.03 28.68
C SER A 759 -22.98 3.50 27.30
N LEU A 760 -22.26 4.30 26.50
CA LEU A 760 -21.68 3.84 25.23
C LEU A 760 -20.62 2.75 25.46
N LEU A 761 -19.76 2.88 26.48
CA LEU A 761 -18.80 1.83 26.84
C LEU A 761 -19.49 0.55 27.34
N LYS A 762 -20.54 0.66 28.17
CA LYS A 762 -21.33 -0.51 28.60
C LYS A 762 -21.98 -1.23 27.42
N GLU A 763 -22.53 -0.47 26.48
CA GLU A 763 -23.15 -1.02 25.26
C GLU A 763 -22.11 -1.62 24.31
N ALA A 764 -20.93 -1.00 24.20
CA ALA A 764 -19.79 -1.51 23.45
C ALA A 764 -19.31 -2.87 24.00
N ILE A 765 -19.31 -3.06 25.33
CA ILE A 765 -19.04 -4.36 25.98
C ILE A 765 -20.14 -5.38 25.64
N HIS A 766 -21.41 -4.98 25.64
CA HIS A 766 -22.52 -5.88 25.28
C HIS A 766 -22.40 -6.42 23.84
N VAL A 767 -22.09 -5.58 22.85
CA VAL A 767 -22.00 -6.01 21.44
C VAL A 767 -20.77 -6.88 21.12
N ILE A 768 -19.78 -6.97 22.03
CA ILE A 768 -18.63 -7.90 21.91
C ILE A 768 -18.77 -9.18 22.76
N SER A 769 -19.92 -9.40 23.41
CA SER A 769 -20.22 -10.61 24.17
C SER A 769 -20.30 -11.86 23.27
N CYS A 770 -19.96 -13.03 23.81
CA CYS A 770 -19.74 -14.22 22.99
C CYS A 770 -21.03 -14.77 22.34
N GLY A 771 -22.18 -14.55 22.99
CA GLY A 771 -23.51 -14.93 22.48
C GLY A 771 -24.19 -13.87 21.61
N TYR A 772 -23.58 -12.70 21.36
CA TYR A 772 -24.22 -11.63 20.58
C TYR A 772 -24.53 -12.04 19.12
N GLU A 773 -23.75 -12.97 18.58
CA GLU A 773 -23.91 -13.44 17.19
C GLU A 773 -24.92 -14.60 17.06
N ASP A 774 -25.39 -15.17 18.18
CA ASP A 774 -26.35 -16.27 18.18
C ASP A 774 -27.68 -15.86 17.54
N LYS A 775 -28.21 -16.74 16.68
CA LYS A 775 -29.45 -16.54 15.92
C LYS A 775 -29.44 -15.35 14.93
N THR A 776 -28.37 -14.56 14.86
CA THR A 776 -28.22 -13.43 13.93
C THR A 776 -27.74 -13.83 12.52
N GLU A 777 -27.66 -12.88 11.59
CA GLU A 777 -27.07 -13.05 10.25
C GLU A 777 -25.56 -12.74 10.17
N TRP A 778 -24.92 -12.37 11.30
CA TRP A 778 -23.46 -12.21 11.39
C TRP A 778 -22.71 -13.48 10.95
N GLY A 779 -21.62 -13.29 10.20
CA GLY A 779 -20.81 -14.34 9.62
C GLY A 779 -21.45 -15.10 8.46
N LYS A 780 -22.77 -14.99 8.25
CA LYS A 780 -23.52 -15.76 7.24
C LYS A 780 -23.86 -14.92 6.02
N GLU A 781 -24.34 -13.70 6.28
CA GLU A 781 -24.73 -12.70 5.27
C GLU A 781 -24.17 -11.30 5.60
N VAL A 782 -23.69 -11.07 6.84
CA VAL A 782 -23.21 -9.78 7.38
C VAL A 782 -21.80 -9.90 7.94
N GLY A 783 -20.95 -8.91 7.65
CA GLY A 783 -19.56 -8.83 8.11
C GLY A 783 -18.58 -9.66 7.27
N TRP A 784 -17.45 -10.02 7.88
CA TRP A 784 -16.56 -11.08 7.38
C TRP A 784 -17.27 -12.43 7.49
N ILE A 785 -17.21 -13.22 6.42
CA ILE A 785 -18.01 -14.44 6.24
C ILE A 785 -17.27 -15.66 6.83
N TYR A 786 -17.98 -16.44 7.66
CA TYR A 786 -17.45 -17.60 8.37
C TYR A 786 -17.50 -18.88 7.51
N GLY A 787 -16.78 -19.91 7.96
CA GLY A 787 -16.80 -21.25 7.35
C GLY A 787 -15.68 -21.55 6.36
N SER A 788 -14.63 -20.73 6.30
CA SER A 788 -13.37 -21.08 5.64
C SER A 788 -12.16 -20.42 6.32
N VAL A 789 -10.97 -21.01 6.15
CA VAL A 789 -9.65 -20.50 6.53
C VAL A 789 -9.18 -19.33 5.62
N THR A 790 -9.88 -19.07 4.51
CA THR A 790 -9.71 -17.87 3.67
C THR A 790 -11.02 -17.07 3.63
N GLU A 791 -11.37 -16.44 4.75
CA GLU A 791 -12.57 -15.59 4.87
C GLU A 791 -12.50 -14.35 3.97
N ASP A 792 -11.31 -13.95 3.55
CA ASP A 792 -11.02 -12.74 2.78
C ASP A 792 -11.56 -12.83 1.34
N ILE A 793 -11.14 -13.84 0.58
CA ILE A 793 -11.62 -14.08 -0.78
C ILE A 793 -13.14 -14.30 -0.77
N LEU A 794 -13.65 -15.03 0.22
CA LEU A 794 -15.08 -15.32 0.41
C LEU A 794 -15.90 -14.05 0.70
N THR A 795 -15.42 -13.17 1.58
CA THR A 795 -16.07 -11.89 1.89
C THR A 795 -16.06 -10.97 0.67
N GLY A 796 -14.92 -10.86 -0.02
CA GLY A 796 -14.82 -10.08 -1.27
C GLY A 796 -15.80 -10.56 -2.35
N PHE A 797 -15.88 -11.89 -2.55
CA PHE A 797 -16.81 -12.53 -3.48
C PHE A 797 -18.29 -12.25 -3.14
N LYS A 798 -18.66 -12.37 -1.87
CA LYS A 798 -20.01 -12.06 -1.37
C LYS A 798 -20.38 -10.60 -1.65
N MET A 799 -19.49 -9.65 -1.37
CA MET A 799 -19.71 -8.22 -1.69
C MET A 799 -19.86 -7.97 -3.20
N HIS A 800 -19.04 -8.59 -4.05
CA HIS A 800 -19.16 -8.48 -5.51
C HIS A 800 -20.47 -9.08 -6.05
N CYS A 801 -20.99 -10.15 -5.43
CA CYS A 801 -22.31 -10.68 -5.74
C CYS A 801 -23.43 -9.67 -5.43
N HIS A 802 -23.32 -8.89 -4.35
CA HIS A 802 -24.22 -7.76 -4.05
C HIS A 802 -24.06 -6.55 -5.01
N GLY A 803 -23.36 -6.72 -6.14
CA GLY A 803 -23.23 -5.73 -7.22
C GLY A 803 -22.29 -4.57 -6.92
N TRP A 804 -21.51 -4.67 -5.84
CA TRP A 804 -20.46 -3.72 -5.53
C TRP A 804 -19.25 -3.88 -6.45
N ARG A 805 -18.43 -2.82 -6.50
CA ARG A 805 -17.19 -2.76 -7.26
C ARG A 805 -16.03 -2.49 -6.29
N SER A 806 -14.89 -3.14 -6.44
CA SER A 806 -13.67 -2.76 -5.73
C SER A 806 -12.74 -1.90 -6.60
N VAL A 807 -11.66 -1.41 -6.01
CA VAL A 807 -10.61 -0.64 -6.68
C VAL A 807 -9.24 -1.13 -6.26
N TYR A 808 -8.33 -1.28 -7.23
CA TYR A 808 -6.91 -1.42 -6.95
C TYR A 808 -6.20 -0.05 -6.99
N CYS A 809 -5.37 0.24 -5.99
CA CYS A 809 -4.59 1.48 -5.90
C CYS A 809 -3.11 1.17 -5.69
N MET A 810 -2.24 1.65 -6.59
CA MET A 810 -0.80 1.43 -6.55
C MET A 810 -0.07 2.80 -6.53
N PRO A 811 0.15 3.40 -5.35
CA PRO A 811 0.96 4.61 -5.24
C PRO A 811 2.44 4.36 -5.57
N LYS A 812 3.13 5.43 -5.99
CA LYS A 812 4.56 5.44 -6.33
C LYS A 812 5.44 4.95 -5.16
N ARG A 813 5.08 5.32 -3.93
CA ARG A 813 5.61 4.74 -2.69
C ARG A 813 4.58 3.73 -2.18
N PRO A 814 4.96 2.44 -1.94
CA PRO A 814 4.02 1.44 -1.44
C PRO A 814 3.25 1.93 -0.20
N ALA A 815 1.92 1.82 -0.23
CA ALA A 815 1.05 2.29 0.84
C ALA A 815 1.36 1.61 2.18
N PHE A 816 1.31 0.28 2.13
CA PHE A 816 1.58 -0.62 3.24
C PHE A 816 2.84 -1.43 2.94
N LYS A 817 3.56 -1.79 3.99
CA LYS A 817 4.68 -2.74 3.95
C LYS A 817 4.60 -3.66 5.16
N GLY A 818 5.07 -4.89 5.06
CA GLY A 818 5.13 -5.82 6.19
C GLY A 818 6.35 -6.73 6.19
N SER A 819 6.45 -7.61 7.18
CA SER A 819 7.53 -8.59 7.29
C SER A 819 7.21 -9.87 6.50
N ALA A 820 8.06 -10.27 5.56
CA ALA A 820 7.89 -11.57 4.88
C ALA A 820 8.29 -12.74 5.80
N PRO A 821 7.63 -13.93 5.69
CA PRO A 821 8.13 -15.15 6.33
C PRO A 821 9.51 -15.54 5.78
N ILE A 822 10.55 -15.40 6.60
CA ILE A 822 11.94 -15.67 6.22
C ILE A 822 12.18 -17.18 6.04
N ASN A 823 11.49 -18.02 6.81
CA ASN A 823 11.65 -19.48 6.76
C ASN A 823 10.75 -20.13 5.71
N LEU A 824 11.30 -21.13 5.00
CA LEU A 824 10.54 -21.96 4.07
C LEU A 824 9.41 -22.75 4.75
N SER A 825 9.58 -23.17 6.01
CA SER A 825 8.54 -23.84 6.80
C SER A 825 7.26 -23.02 6.87
N ASP A 826 7.41 -21.72 7.16
CA ASP A 826 6.31 -20.84 7.52
C ASP A 826 5.62 -20.37 6.24
N ARG A 827 6.41 -20.15 5.19
CA ARG A 827 5.93 -19.92 3.82
C ARG A 827 5.13 -21.11 3.27
N LEU A 828 5.58 -22.35 3.48
CA LEU A 828 4.84 -23.55 3.05
C LEU A 828 3.52 -23.71 3.83
N HIS A 829 3.52 -23.50 5.16
CA HIS A 829 2.28 -23.51 5.94
C HIS A 829 1.31 -22.40 5.54
N GLN A 830 1.81 -21.22 5.15
CA GLN A 830 0.99 -20.11 4.63
C GLN A 830 0.31 -20.52 3.31
N VAL A 831 1.05 -21.04 2.34
CA VAL A 831 0.49 -21.52 1.06
C VAL A 831 -0.48 -22.69 1.27
N LEU A 832 -0.18 -23.60 2.18
CA LEU A 832 -1.07 -24.71 2.55
C LEU A 832 -2.41 -24.21 3.11
N ARG A 833 -2.41 -23.17 3.97
CA ARG A 833 -3.65 -22.54 4.45
C ARG A 833 -4.46 -21.92 3.32
N TRP A 834 -3.82 -21.22 2.38
CA TRP A 834 -4.50 -20.64 1.23
C TRP A 834 -5.12 -21.71 0.32
N ALA A 835 -4.39 -22.80 0.06
CA ALA A 835 -4.87 -23.92 -0.74
C ALA A 835 -6.05 -24.64 -0.07
N LEU A 836 -5.96 -24.89 1.24
CA LEU A 836 -7.01 -25.52 2.04
C LEU A 836 -8.28 -24.65 2.06
N GLY A 837 -8.16 -23.35 2.35
CA GLY A 837 -9.31 -22.43 2.35
C GLY A 837 -9.98 -22.31 0.97
N SER A 838 -9.19 -22.31 -0.10
CA SER A 838 -9.72 -22.33 -1.47
C SER A 838 -10.54 -23.60 -1.76
N VAL A 839 -10.08 -24.76 -1.28
CA VAL A 839 -10.83 -26.03 -1.41
C VAL A 839 -12.07 -26.07 -0.51
N GLU A 840 -12.03 -25.49 0.69
CA GLU A 840 -13.23 -25.30 1.52
C GLU A 840 -14.28 -24.45 0.80
N ILE A 841 -13.88 -23.31 0.19
CA ILE A 841 -14.78 -22.46 -0.59
C ILE A 841 -15.38 -23.24 -1.78
N LEU A 842 -14.59 -24.05 -2.48
CA LEU A 842 -15.04 -24.90 -3.60
C LEU A 842 -16.12 -25.90 -3.20
N LEU A 843 -16.02 -26.48 -2.00
CA LEU A 843 -16.96 -27.47 -1.46
C LEU A 843 -18.12 -26.83 -0.68
N SER A 844 -18.01 -25.55 -0.31
CA SER A 844 -19.03 -24.80 0.44
C SER A 844 -20.29 -24.45 -0.36
N ARG A 845 -21.34 -24.00 0.34
CA ARG A 845 -22.53 -23.35 -0.25
C ARG A 845 -22.16 -22.19 -1.20
N HIS A 846 -21.03 -21.54 -0.97
CA HIS A 846 -20.63 -20.27 -1.59
C HIS A 846 -19.71 -20.44 -2.82
N CYS A 847 -19.50 -21.66 -3.32
CA CYS A 847 -18.68 -21.92 -4.51
C CYS A 847 -19.09 -21.05 -5.73
N PRO A 848 -18.16 -20.31 -6.37
CA PRO A 848 -18.43 -19.45 -7.53
C PRO A 848 -19.00 -20.16 -8.77
N ILE A 849 -18.91 -21.49 -8.86
CA ILE A 849 -19.42 -22.30 -9.98
C ILE A 849 -20.96 -22.33 -9.98
N TRP A 850 -21.62 -22.32 -8.82
CA TRP A 850 -23.09 -22.36 -8.70
C TRP A 850 -23.71 -21.20 -7.90
N TYR A 851 -22.98 -20.56 -6.99
CA TYR A 851 -23.52 -19.48 -6.18
C TYR A 851 -23.78 -18.20 -6.98
N GLY A 852 -24.88 -17.49 -6.67
CA GLY A 852 -25.09 -16.11 -7.13
C GLY A 852 -25.23 -15.92 -8.66
N TYR A 853 -25.83 -16.85 -9.42
CA TYR A 853 -26.06 -16.63 -10.86
C TYR A 853 -26.98 -15.45 -11.20
N ASN A 854 -27.93 -15.13 -10.31
CA ASN A 854 -28.83 -13.98 -10.44
C ASN A 854 -28.29 -12.71 -9.75
N SER A 855 -26.97 -12.64 -9.47
CA SER A 855 -26.33 -11.58 -8.70
C SER A 855 -25.72 -10.48 -9.60
N GLY A 856 -25.12 -9.45 -9.00
CA GLY A 856 -24.45 -8.36 -9.71
C GLY A 856 -23.05 -8.69 -10.26
N LEU A 857 -22.56 -9.92 -10.09
CA LEU A 857 -21.22 -10.37 -10.50
C LEU A 857 -21.08 -10.49 -12.02
N LYS A 858 -20.02 -9.90 -12.60
CA LYS A 858 -19.71 -10.01 -14.04
C LYS A 858 -19.25 -11.42 -14.44
N PRO A 859 -19.50 -11.88 -15.69
CA PRO A 859 -19.04 -13.20 -16.16
C PRO A 859 -17.51 -13.40 -16.13
N LEU A 860 -16.73 -12.40 -16.54
CA LEU A 860 -15.26 -12.46 -16.47
C LEU A 860 -14.75 -12.45 -15.02
N GLU A 861 -15.45 -11.77 -14.11
CA GLU A 861 -15.12 -11.78 -12.69
C GLU A 861 -15.43 -13.15 -12.06
N ARG A 862 -16.54 -13.78 -12.47
CA ARG A 862 -16.82 -15.17 -12.09
C ARG A 862 -15.72 -16.13 -12.57
N PHE A 863 -15.17 -15.96 -13.77
CA PHE A 863 -14.03 -16.78 -14.21
C PHE A 863 -12.78 -16.57 -13.34
N SER A 864 -12.50 -15.33 -12.93
CA SER A 864 -11.45 -15.03 -11.93
C SER A 864 -11.69 -15.77 -10.61
N TYR A 865 -12.88 -15.59 -10.00
CA TYR A 865 -13.22 -16.27 -8.74
C TYR A 865 -13.25 -17.80 -8.86
N ILE A 866 -13.62 -18.37 -10.01
CA ILE A 866 -13.48 -19.81 -10.26
C ILE A 866 -12.00 -20.19 -10.27
N ASN A 867 -11.15 -19.47 -11.00
CA ASN A 867 -9.70 -19.73 -11.04
C ASN A 867 -9.07 -19.70 -9.64
N SER A 868 -9.35 -18.65 -8.85
CA SER A 868 -8.88 -18.48 -7.47
C SER A 868 -9.39 -19.53 -6.48
N VAL A 869 -10.39 -20.34 -6.85
CA VAL A 869 -10.96 -21.40 -6.02
C VAL A 869 -10.55 -22.80 -6.51
N VAL A 870 -10.33 -23.01 -7.82
CA VAL A 870 -9.91 -24.31 -8.37
C VAL A 870 -8.39 -24.47 -8.53
N TYR A 871 -7.59 -23.40 -8.41
CA TYR A 871 -6.13 -23.49 -8.62
C TYR A 871 -5.42 -24.61 -7.83
N PRO A 872 -5.79 -24.96 -6.57
CA PRO A 872 -5.10 -26.02 -5.84
C PRO A 872 -5.27 -27.40 -6.47
N LEU A 873 -6.42 -27.65 -7.12
CA LEU A 873 -6.68 -28.92 -7.78
C LEU A 873 -5.76 -29.17 -8.98
N THR A 874 -5.19 -28.12 -9.58
CA THR A 874 -4.20 -28.19 -10.65
C THR A 874 -2.90 -28.88 -10.22
N SER A 875 -2.64 -28.98 -8.91
CA SER A 875 -1.50 -29.75 -8.37
C SER A 875 -1.63 -31.26 -8.65
N ILE A 876 -2.85 -31.80 -8.72
CA ILE A 876 -3.09 -33.23 -8.95
C ILE A 876 -2.62 -33.67 -10.35
N PRO A 877 -3.10 -33.06 -11.47
CA PRO A 877 -2.57 -33.37 -12.79
C PRO A 877 -1.11 -32.94 -12.95
N LEU A 878 -0.62 -31.92 -12.22
CA LEU A 878 0.80 -31.54 -12.24
C LEU A 878 1.70 -32.65 -11.68
N LEU A 879 1.38 -33.21 -10.51
CA LEU A 879 2.12 -34.33 -9.92
C LEU A 879 2.11 -35.56 -10.85
N VAL A 880 0.95 -35.89 -11.43
CA VAL A 880 0.84 -36.98 -12.40
C VAL A 880 1.70 -36.70 -13.64
N TYR A 881 1.56 -35.52 -14.26
CA TYR A 881 2.29 -35.15 -15.47
C TYR A 881 3.81 -35.12 -15.26
N CYS A 882 4.30 -34.66 -14.11
CA CYS A 882 5.72 -34.67 -13.77
C CYS A 882 6.29 -36.09 -13.58
N THR A 883 5.47 -37.10 -13.25
CA THR A 883 5.92 -38.51 -13.18
C THR A 883 5.92 -39.22 -14.53
N LEU A 884 5.13 -38.76 -15.50
CA LEU A 884 5.03 -39.40 -16.83
C LEU A 884 6.39 -39.55 -17.55
N PRO A 885 7.28 -38.53 -17.62
CA PRO A 885 8.59 -38.69 -18.26
C PRO A 885 9.46 -39.79 -17.63
N ALA A 886 9.45 -39.91 -16.30
CA ALA A 886 10.20 -40.95 -15.60
C ALA A 886 9.64 -42.35 -15.88
N ILE A 887 8.31 -42.49 -15.91
CA ILE A 887 7.65 -43.75 -16.27
C ILE A 887 7.97 -44.13 -17.72
N CYS A 888 7.92 -43.18 -18.67
CA CYS A 888 8.29 -43.44 -20.07
C CYS A 888 9.75 -43.88 -20.22
N LEU A 889 10.69 -43.21 -19.54
CA LEU A 889 12.12 -43.51 -19.59
C LEU A 889 12.44 -44.89 -18.98
N LEU A 890 11.78 -45.26 -17.88
CA LEU A 890 11.98 -46.56 -17.22
C LEU A 890 11.28 -47.72 -17.93
N THR A 891 10.15 -47.50 -18.60
CA THR A 891 9.37 -48.56 -19.26
C THR A 891 9.63 -48.68 -20.77
N GLY A 892 10.35 -47.73 -21.37
CA GLY A 892 10.54 -47.63 -22.82
C GLY A 892 9.26 -47.30 -23.61
N LYS A 893 8.14 -47.00 -22.94
CA LYS A 893 6.85 -46.72 -23.58
C LYS A 893 6.58 -45.22 -23.68
N PHE A 894 6.61 -44.70 -24.91
CA PHE A 894 6.47 -43.28 -25.19
C PHE A 894 4.99 -42.84 -25.35
N ILE A 895 4.71 -41.58 -24.98
CA ILE A 895 3.39 -40.93 -24.97
C ILE A 895 3.06 -40.23 -26.31
N VAL A 896 4.06 -40.04 -27.15
CA VAL A 896 3.99 -39.37 -28.45
C VAL A 896 4.50 -40.36 -29.51
N PRO A 897 3.79 -40.57 -30.62
CA PRO A 897 4.29 -41.39 -31.73
C PRO A 897 5.42 -40.67 -32.47
N GLU A 898 6.04 -41.33 -33.46
CA GLU A 898 7.06 -40.69 -34.30
C GLU A 898 6.57 -39.35 -34.88
N ILE A 899 7.38 -38.30 -34.67
CA ILE A 899 6.93 -36.93 -34.82
C ILE A 899 6.94 -36.53 -36.30
N SER A 900 5.77 -36.61 -36.95
CA SER A 900 5.58 -36.07 -38.30
C SER A 900 5.95 -34.59 -38.40
N SER A 901 6.32 -34.12 -39.59
CA SER A 901 6.68 -32.71 -39.83
C SER A 901 5.56 -31.74 -39.41
N TYR A 902 4.29 -32.15 -39.58
CA TYR A 902 3.13 -31.39 -39.11
C TYR A 902 3.07 -31.29 -37.59
N ALA A 903 3.30 -32.40 -36.88
CA ALA A 903 3.34 -32.42 -35.42
C ALA A 903 4.47 -31.53 -34.87
N SER A 904 5.67 -31.61 -35.48
CA SER A 904 6.82 -30.77 -35.13
C SER A 904 6.48 -29.28 -35.22
N ILE A 905 5.78 -28.86 -36.29
CA ILE A 905 5.32 -27.48 -36.46
C ILE A 905 4.34 -27.07 -35.36
N LEU A 906 3.39 -27.93 -34.96
CA LEU A 906 2.46 -27.63 -33.87
C LEU A 906 3.16 -27.47 -32.52
N PHE A 907 4.10 -28.36 -32.17
CA PHE A 907 4.90 -28.23 -30.94
C PHE A 907 5.73 -26.94 -30.95
N MET A 908 6.44 -26.63 -32.04
CA MET A 908 7.24 -25.41 -32.16
C MET A 908 6.38 -24.15 -32.09
N ALA A 909 5.23 -24.13 -32.78
CA ALA A 909 4.28 -23.02 -32.70
C ALA A 909 3.74 -22.81 -31.28
N LEU A 910 3.47 -23.90 -30.54
CA LEU A 910 3.05 -23.83 -29.15
C LEU A 910 4.14 -23.21 -28.27
N PHE A 911 5.37 -23.73 -28.29
CA PHE A 911 6.49 -23.20 -27.49
C PHE A 911 6.79 -21.72 -27.81
N ILE A 912 6.84 -21.35 -29.09
CA ILE A 912 7.06 -19.96 -29.51
C ILE A 912 5.90 -19.07 -29.03
N SER A 913 4.65 -19.52 -29.16
CA SER A 913 3.49 -18.74 -28.69
C SER A 913 3.51 -18.53 -27.16
N ILE A 914 3.98 -19.52 -26.38
CA ILE A 914 4.13 -19.41 -24.93
C ILE A 914 5.18 -18.32 -24.61
N ALA A 915 6.39 -18.44 -25.17
CA ALA A 915 7.48 -17.50 -24.93
C ALA A 915 7.10 -16.06 -25.31
N VAL A 916 6.49 -15.85 -26.49
CA VAL A 916 6.04 -14.53 -26.94
C VAL A 916 4.88 -14.00 -26.07
N THR A 917 3.97 -14.85 -25.59
CA THR A 917 2.94 -14.40 -24.62
C THR A 917 3.60 -13.85 -23.36
N SER A 918 4.50 -14.62 -22.74
CA SER A 918 5.15 -14.24 -21.48
C SER A 918 6.02 -12.98 -21.61
N VAL A 919 6.76 -12.82 -22.71
CA VAL A 919 7.54 -11.60 -22.97
C VAL A 919 6.63 -10.37 -23.08
N LEU A 920 5.48 -10.48 -23.75
CA LEU A 920 4.51 -9.39 -23.82
C LEU A 920 3.84 -9.12 -22.46
N GLU A 921 3.54 -10.18 -21.68
CA GLU A 921 2.96 -10.09 -20.33
C GLU A 921 3.88 -9.32 -19.38
N MET A 922 5.17 -9.69 -19.32
CA MET A 922 6.20 -8.95 -18.56
C MET A 922 6.33 -7.49 -19.02
N GLN A 923 6.32 -7.24 -20.33
CA GLN A 923 6.48 -5.89 -20.90
C GLN A 923 5.36 -4.91 -20.52
N TRP A 924 4.12 -5.37 -20.30
CA TRP A 924 3.04 -4.51 -19.80
C TRP A 924 2.85 -4.58 -18.29
N GLY A 925 3.18 -5.70 -17.64
CA GLY A 925 3.18 -5.83 -16.18
C GLY A 925 4.25 -4.99 -15.48
N HIS A 926 5.37 -4.73 -16.18
CA HIS A 926 6.60 -4.13 -15.63
C HIS A 926 7.33 -5.02 -14.61
N VAL A 927 7.28 -6.34 -14.82
CA VAL A 927 7.90 -7.39 -13.99
C VAL A 927 9.26 -7.80 -14.58
N GLN A 928 10.26 -8.12 -13.75
CA GLN A 928 11.55 -8.62 -14.24
C GLN A 928 11.45 -10.09 -14.65
N ILE A 929 12.30 -10.54 -15.58
CA ILE A 929 12.30 -11.95 -16.01
C ILE A 929 12.66 -12.92 -14.86
N VAL A 930 13.44 -12.48 -13.87
CA VAL A 930 13.78 -13.28 -12.68
C VAL A 930 12.62 -13.32 -11.67
N ASP A 931 11.73 -12.33 -11.65
CA ASP A 931 10.48 -12.37 -10.85
C ASP A 931 9.35 -13.14 -11.57
N TRP A 932 9.58 -13.62 -12.80
CA TRP A 932 8.61 -14.31 -13.67
C TRP A 932 8.88 -15.81 -13.85
N CYS A 933 10.14 -16.24 -13.73
CA CYS A 933 10.59 -17.63 -13.87
C CYS A 933 10.53 -18.42 -12.55
#